data_AF-A0A1F8B4T9-F1
#
_entry.id   AF-A0A1F8B4T9-F1
#
_cell.length_a   1.000
_cell.length_b   1.000
_cell.length_c   1.000
_cell.angle_alpha   90.00
_cell.angle_beta   90.00
_cell.angle_gamma   90.00
#
_symmetry.space_group_name_H-M   'P 1'
#
loop_
_entity.id
_entity.type
_entity.pdbx_description
1 polymer ?
#
loop_
_entity_poly.entity_id
_entity_poly.type
_entity_poly.pdbx_seq_one_letter_code
_entity_poly.pdbx_strand_id
1 'polypeptide(L)'
;MKIQNAIILALWEKIRKNKFEVLLIVFLLLISGISHAYNMFHFPYYENDEGTYMSQAWSILRQGNLAPYTYWYDHAPAGWIFIAFWVTLTGGFFTFGTSIDSGRVFMLVLHLAITIFIYFIAKKLTGRKAPAILAILIFSLSPLAIYFQRRVLLDNIMTFWIFFTIAILLKNKLKLTYIFLSAITFGIAVLTKENAIFFLPAFLYLVYERVHKKQKAFALTSWLIVSGLVISLYFLYALLKNEFFSTGFLGNTSKHVSLMTAFKLQSTRGNTLPFWNTNSDFFINLIEWYKRDYFLVIVGPVATLIGLALSIKNKIFRFPTLLSLLFIVFLIRGGLIIDFYLIPLVPVFSLLIGLVFDYLFRLRNQKIGLIYIGSFSLAVIIPIMFLSGVRTEYFSKDETTPQRETIAWIKRNLDEKAVIVMDDSIYVDLHEPGLINNKVFTNAEWSWKVEKDPEIRDRKLKGDWRNIEYIALSHEILRQIRLFENDFLANAFNNSVKLADWSQNSSSHINLPMYISTNGDWMSIYKVVDKDEITLNETWKFYKKNFIKSYGQIVDQETGKTTSEGQSYAMLKAVWMGDKAAFDGVWAWTRDHMQHREGDKLLSWLWEKDKLVDASSASDADEDIALALIFASKRFDDNKYLVDAKALLADIWRKEVVQIAGNLVFVSGSDAKRGNGYLVNPSYLSPGSYRIFAEIDTLHNWERLADDSYYLLNKIGTEYSESGTYFPPNWILVNDPDGSISSAEKYITESSDLYGFDAFRIPFRIALDAEWFGGGQAIQYLEKIEPFYIREWNEGKIYAIYNLDGENKVDYESLSTYAGALSVFKFTDSKKASEVYNRIYLQKLKYDEGYWGDKNNYYDQNWAWFATALYTNNLPNLFQQ
;
A
#
# COMPACT_ATOMS: atom_id res chain seq x y z
N MET A 1 74.01 34.51 -1.43
CA MET A 1 73.75 33.40 -0.50
C MET A 1 72.89 33.75 0.73
N LYS A 2 73.09 34.87 1.45
CA LYS A 2 72.32 35.19 2.68
C LYS A 2 70.81 35.49 2.49
N ILE A 3 70.38 35.99 1.32
CA ILE A 3 68.97 36.34 1.05
C ILE A 3 68.12 35.12 0.63
N GLN A 4 68.70 34.15 -0.09
CA GLN A 4 68.02 32.90 -0.46
C GLN A 4 67.74 32.01 0.76
N ASN A 5 68.67 31.93 1.71
CA ASN A 5 68.47 31.16 2.95
C ASN A 5 67.35 31.77 3.83
N ALA A 6 67.20 33.10 3.87
CA ALA A 6 66.14 33.75 4.63
C ALA A 6 64.75 33.53 4.01
N ILE A 7 64.64 33.49 2.68
CA ILE A 7 63.38 33.20 1.98
C ILE A 7 62.99 31.73 2.13
N ILE A 8 63.96 30.81 2.02
CA ILE A 8 63.73 29.38 2.23
C ILE A 8 63.35 29.11 3.69
N LEU A 9 64.03 29.72 4.68
CA LEU A 9 63.65 29.63 6.10
C LEU A 9 62.28 30.25 6.39
N ALA A 10 61.93 31.38 5.76
CA ALA A 10 60.61 31.99 5.92
C ALA A 10 59.49 31.14 5.26
N LEU A 11 59.76 30.52 4.11
CA LEU A 11 58.85 29.54 3.50
C LEU A 11 58.74 28.27 4.34
N TRP A 12 59.86 27.75 4.86
CA TRP A 12 59.88 26.57 5.74
C TRP A 12 59.21 26.85 7.07
N GLU A 13 59.36 28.04 7.66
CA GLU A 13 58.60 28.49 8.83
C GLU A 13 57.11 28.65 8.54
N LYS A 14 56.74 29.19 7.38
CA LYS A 14 55.33 29.38 6.99
C LYS A 14 54.66 28.05 6.68
N ILE A 15 55.39 27.09 6.11
CA ILE A 15 54.98 25.70 5.89
C ILE A 15 54.93 24.95 7.23
N ARG A 16 55.93 25.08 8.10
CA ARG A 16 55.99 24.42 9.43
C ARG A 16 54.93 24.97 10.41
N LYS A 17 54.68 26.29 10.42
CA LYS A 17 53.60 26.93 11.20
C LYS A 17 52.21 26.50 10.73
N ASN A 18 52.02 26.24 9.44
CA ASN A 18 50.74 25.73 8.90
C ASN A 18 50.60 24.21 9.00
N LYS A 19 51.69 23.42 8.96
CA LYS A 19 51.64 21.94 9.05
C LYS A 19 50.91 21.44 10.29
N PHE A 20 51.23 21.98 11.48
CA PHE A 20 50.55 21.58 12.71
C PHE A 20 49.06 21.91 12.69
N GLU A 21 48.70 23.04 12.09
CA GLU A 21 47.29 23.41 11.96
C GLU A 21 46.54 22.51 10.97
N VAL A 22 47.15 22.19 9.84
CA VAL A 22 46.57 21.23 8.89
C VAL A 22 46.41 19.86 9.54
N LEU A 23 47.42 19.36 10.26
CA LEU A 23 47.34 18.10 11.02
C LEU A 23 46.23 18.11 12.06
N LEU A 24 46.05 19.23 12.78
CA LEU A 24 44.95 19.39 13.74
C LEU A 24 43.58 19.34 13.05
N ILE A 25 43.41 20.04 11.92
CA ILE A 25 42.15 20.01 11.17
C ILE A 25 41.87 18.60 10.66
N VAL A 26 42.88 17.92 10.10
CA VAL A 26 42.74 16.52 9.66
C VAL A 26 42.36 15.61 10.82
N PHE A 27 42.99 15.76 11.98
CA PHE A 27 42.64 14.99 13.18
C PHE A 27 41.18 15.22 13.62
N LEU A 28 40.72 16.48 13.63
CA LEU A 28 39.33 16.79 13.97
C LEU A 28 38.34 16.27 12.93
N LEU A 29 38.71 16.31 11.64
CA LEU A 29 37.91 15.71 10.56
C LEU A 29 37.86 14.18 10.67
N LEU A 30 38.92 13.53 11.15
CA LEU A 30 38.90 12.09 11.42
C LEU A 30 37.94 11.77 12.57
N ILE A 31 37.95 12.54 13.66
CA ILE A 31 36.99 12.37 14.76
C ILE A 31 35.55 12.52 14.25
N SER A 32 35.27 13.63 13.55
CA SER A 32 33.97 13.96 12.95
C SER A 32 33.52 12.91 11.93
N GLY A 33 34.44 12.47 11.07
CA GLY A 33 34.18 11.45 10.07
C GLY A 33 33.88 10.10 10.69
N ILE A 34 34.68 9.65 11.66
CA ILE A 34 34.47 8.36 12.33
C ILE A 34 33.17 8.37 13.14
N SER A 35 32.87 9.43 13.90
CA SER A 35 31.64 9.48 14.70
C SER A 35 30.38 9.48 13.83
N HIS A 36 30.42 10.06 12.64
CA HIS A 36 29.27 10.08 11.73
C HIS A 36 29.23 8.89 10.78
N ALA A 37 30.36 8.35 10.33
CA ALA A 37 30.40 7.25 9.37
C ALA A 37 30.19 5.87 10.02
N TYR A 38 30.70 5.68 11.25
CA TYR A 38 30.60 4.39 11.93
C TYR A 38 29.13 4.04 12.20
N ASN A 39 28.71 2.87 11.72
CA ASN A 39 27.34 2.37 11.84
C ASN A 39 26.25 3.20 11.11
N MET A 40 26.61 4.13 10.22
CA MET A 40 25.61 5.03 9.58
C MET A 40 24.59 4.33 8.67
N PHE A 41 24.95 3.15 8.18
CA PHE A 41 24.12 2.32 7.31
C PHE A 41 23.11 1.45 8.08
N HIS A 42 23.37 1.19 9.36
CA HIS A 42 22.45 0.45 10.24
C HIS A 42 21.69 1.37 11.19
N PHE A 43 22.17 2.60 11.42
CA PHE A 43 21.52 3.55 12.31
C PHE A 43 21.62 5.00 11.81
N PRO A 44 20.50 5.74 11.81
CA PRO A 44 19.15 5.33 12.27
C PRO A 44 18.35 4.58 11.21
N TYR A 45 17.14 4.08 11.52
CA TYR A 45 16.21 3.52 10.52
C TYR A 45 16.00 4.49 9.35
N TYR A 46 15.63 4.02 8.16
CA TYR A 46 15.36 4.89 7.02
C TYR A 46 14.06 5.67 7.22
N GLU A 47 14.17 7.00 7.20
CA GLU A 47 13.04 7.92 7.33
C GLU A 47 12.27 8.11 6.01
N ASN A 48 11.03 8.59 6.11
CA ASN A 48 10.20 8.93 4.95
C ASN A 48 10.75 10.07 4.10
N ASP A 49 11.20 11.16 4.73
CA ASP A 49 11.79 12.30 4.02
C ASP A 49 13.07 11.87 3.28
N GLU A 50 13.84 10.90 3.82
CA GLU A 50 15.01 10.35 3.12
C GLU A 50 14.58 9.71 1.79
N GLY A 51 13.55 8.86 1.81
CA GLY A 51 12.98 8.24 0.61
C GLY A 51 12.37 9.24 -0.36
N THR A 52 11.63 10.22 0.17
CA THR A 52 11.01 11.31 -0.59
C THR A 52 12.05 12.13 -1.35
N TYR A 53 13.16 12.55 -0.73
CA TYR A 53 14.18 13.33 -1.45
C TYR A 53 15.01 12.47 -2.41
N MET A 54 15.28 11.21 -2.07
CA MET A 54 15.96 10.27 -2.97
C MET A 54 15.12 9.98 -4.23
N SER A 55 13.80 9.81 -4.08
CA SER A 55 12.88 9.57 -5.19
C SER A 55 12.67 10.80 -6.08
N GLN A 56 12.71 12.00 -5.53
CA GLN A 56 12.71 13.24 -6.32
C GLN A 56 14.00 13.37 -7.15
N ALA A 57 15.15 13.05 -6.56
CA ALA A 57 16.40 12.96 -7.30
C ALA A 57 16.34 11.89 -8.41
N TRP A 58 15.72 10.74 -8.14
CA TRP A 58 15.47 9.69 -9.13
C TRP A 58 14.58 10.17 -10.27
N SER A 59 13.50 10.88 -9.98
CA SER A 59 12.61 11.44 -11.00
C SER A 59 13.33 12.43 -11.92
N ILE A 60 14.22 13.27 -11.38
CA ILE A 60 15.06 14.16 -12.20
C ILE A 60 15.91 13.36 -13.17
N LEU A 61 16.60 12.31 -12.69
CA LEU A 61 17.55 11.53 -13.49
C LEU A 61 16.90 10.55 -14.47
N ARG A 62 15.68 10.08 -14.19
CA ARG A 62 15.02 9.01 -14.96
C ARG A 62 13.79 9.48 -15.74
N GLN A 63 13.03 10.42 -15.19
CA GLN A 63 11.78 10.89 -15.78
C GLN A 63 11.89 12.31 -16.37
N GLY A 64 12.93 13.08 -16.02
CA GLY A 64 13.06 14.48 -16.41
C GLY A 64 12.08 15.41 -15.69
N ASN A 65 11.49 14.95 -14.58
CA ASN A 65 10.54 15.70 -13.75
C ASN A 65 11.17 16.06 -12.39
N LEU A 66 10.62 17.06 -11.69
CA LEU A 66 11.12 17.45 -10.36
C LEU A 66 10.74 16.46 -9.24
N ALA A 67 9.67 15.69 -9.44
CA ALA A 67 9.16 14.71 -8.49
C ALA A 67 8.40 13.59 -9.23
N PRO A 68 8.34 12.37 -8.68
CA PRO A 68 7.67 11.24 -9.32
C PRO A 68 6.13 11.40 -9.37
N TYR A 69 5.56 12.23 -8.48
CA TYR A 69 4.13 12.54 -8.44
C TYR A 69 3.90 14.02 -8.69
N THR A 70 2.83 14.36 -9.42
CA THR A 70 2.54 15.73 -9.89
C THR A 70 1.41 16.43 -9.13
N TYR A 71 0.76 15.74 -8.19
CA TYR A 71 -0.45 16.23 -7.50
C TYR A 71 -0.18 17.19 -6.32
N TRP A 72 1.09 17.53 -6.02
CA TRP A 72 1.44 18.48 -4.95
C TRP A 72 2.71 19.29 -5.30
N TYR A 73 2.74 20.58 -4.95
CA TYR A 73 3.95 21.43 -5.03
C TYR A 73 4.83 21.25 -3.79
N ASP A 74 5.92 20.49 -3.94
CA ASP A 74 6.83 20.15 -2.84
C ASP A 74 7.71 21.36 -2.42
N HIS A 75 8.71 21.12 -1.57
CA HIS A 75 9.76 22.07 -1.22
C HIS A 75 10.45 22.65 -2.48
N ALA A 76 11.26 23.68 -2.30
CA ALA A 76 12.05 24.19 -3.43
C ALA A 76 13.10 23.13 -3.87
N PRO A 77 13.38 22.98 -5.18
CA PRO A 77 14.00 21.76 -5.69
C PRO A 77 15.53 21.69 -5.59
N ALA A 78 16.20 22.74 -5.09
CA ALA A 78 17.67 22.77 -5.15
C ALA A 78 18.30 21.61 -4.38
N GLY A 79 17.69 21.18 -3.27
CA GLY A 79 18.23 20.12 -2.43
C GLY A 79 18.35 18.77 -3.13
N TRP A 80 17.26 18.25 -3.71
CA TRP A 80 17.31 16.98 -4.43
C TRP A 80 17.97 17.08 -5.80
N ILE A 81 18.09 18.28 -6.40
CA ILE A 81 19.00 18.51 -7.54
C ILE A 81 20.46 18.22 -7.14
N PHE A 82 20.88 18.62 -5.94
CA PHE A 82 22.22 18.28 -5.43
C PHE A 82 22.38 16.78 -5.14
N ILE A 83 21.33 16.12 -4.64
CA ILE A 83 21.32 14.65 -4.48
C ILE A 83 21.47 13.97 -5.85
N ALA A 84 20.71 14.41 -6.87
CA ALA A 84 20.81 13.88 -8.23
C ALA A 84 22.22 14.07 -8.82
N PHE A 85 22.84 15.23 -8.60
CA PHE A 85 24.23 15.49 -8.99
C PHE A 85 25.21 14.54 -8.27
N TRP A 86 25.04 14.33 -6.96
CA TRP A 86 25.87 13.40 -6.18
C TRP A 86 25.78 11.96 -6.69
N VAL A 87 24.56 11.48 -6.92
CA VAL A 87 24.31 10.12 -7.44
C VAL A 87 24.95 9.94 -8.82
N THR A 88 24.83 10.94 -9.69
CA THR A 88 25.48 10.95 -11.01
C THR A 88 27.00 10.93 -10.89
N LEU A 89 27.55 11.71 -9.96
CA LEU A 89 29.00 11.81 -9.74
C LEU A 89 29.60 10.51 -9.18
N THR A 90 28.84 9.76 -8.39
CA THR A 90 29.33 8.58 -7.66
C THR A 90 29.09 7.25 -8.35
N GLY A 91 28.23 7.19 -9.36
CA GLY A 91 28.03 6.00 -10.20
C GLY A 91 26.65 5.35 -10.11
N GLY A 92 25.66 6.00 -9.47
CA GLY A 92 24.28 5.54 -9.42
C GLY A 92 23.74 5.35 -8.00
N PHE A 93 22.44 5.05 -7.90
CA PHE A 93 21.72 5.01 -6.61
C PHE A 93 22.23 3.93 -5.65
N PHE A 94 22.76 2.82 -6.17
CA PHE A 94 23.20 1.68 -5.37
C PHE A 94 24.73 1.64 -5.13
N THR A 95 25.45 2.74 -5.38
CA THR A 95 26.92 2.80 -5.26
C THR A 95 27.42 2.36 -3.89
N PHE A 96 26.70 2.73 -2.81
CA PHE A 96 27.11 2.46 -1.43
C PHE A 96 26.17 1.49 -0.68
N GLY A 97 25.31 0.76 -1.39
CA GLY A 97 24.29 -0.11 -0.79
C GLY A 97 22.90 0.20 -1.33
N THR A 98 21.95 0.46 -0.43
CA THR A 98 20.61 0.92 -0.82
C THR A 98 20.66 2.34 -1.40
N SER A 99 19.55 2.78 -1.97
CA SER A 99 19.42 4.16 -2.47
C SER A 99 19.72 5.19 -1.38
N ILE A 100 19.16 5.01 -0.19
CA ILE A 100 19.34 5.90 0.96
C ILE A 100 20.79 5.86 1.46
N ASP A 101 21.45 4.70 1.50
CA ASP A 101 22.86 4.61 1.90
C ASP A 101 23.75 5.54 1.05
N SER A 102 23.53 5.56 -0.27
CA SER A 102 24.25 6.48 -1.16
C SER A 102 23.99 7.95 -0.83
N GLY A 103 22.76 8.30 -0.46
CA GLY A 103 22.41 9.63 0.03
C GLY A 103 23.06 9.95 1.39
N ARG A 104 23.15 8.99 2.32
CA ARG A 104 23.78 9.21 3.64
C ARG A 104 25.28 9.49 3.52
N VAL A 105 25.97 8.88 2.55
CA VAL A 105 27.37 9.24 2.25
C VAL A 105 27.48 10.71 1.81
N PHE A 106 26.52 11.23 1.03
CA PHE A 106 26.49 12.65 0.69
C PHE A 106 26.36 13.53 1.94
N MET A 107 25.48 13.16 2.86
CA MET A 107 25.29 13.89 4.12
C MET A 107 26.56 13.90 4.98
N LEU A 108 27.30 12.79 5.02
CA LEU A 108 28.61 12.72 5.66
C LEU A 108 29.62 13.71 5.04
N VAL A 109 29.67 13.82 3.72
CA VAL A 109 30.55 14.79 3.02
C VAL A 109 30.17 16.23 3.41
N LEU A 110 28.88 16.54 3.45
CA LEU A 110 28.39 17.86 3.85
C LEU A 110 28.69 18.16 5.33
N HIS A 111 28.53 17.17 6.21
CA HIS A 111 28.88 17.28 7.62
C HIS A 111 30.37 17.62 7.80
N LEU A 112 31.27 16.91 7.11
CA LEU A 112 32.71 17.19 7.14
C LEU A 112 33.03 18.60 6.61
N ALA A 113 32.33 19.07 5.57
CA ALA A 113 32.51 20.43 5.07
C ALA A 113 32.03 21.49 6.10
N ILE A 114 30.91 21.25 6.78
CA ILE A 114 30.44 22.10 7.89
C ILE A 114 31.48 22.13 9.01
N THR A 115 32.09 20.99 9.37
CA THR A 115 33.19 20.92 10.35
C THR A 115 34.36 21.84 9.97
N ILE A 116 34.77 21.85 8.69
CA ILE A 116 35.78 22.78 8.16
C ILE A 116 35.32 24.24 8.32
N PHE A 117 34.06 24.53 8.00
CA PHE A 117 33.52 25.89 8.12
C PHE A 117 33.43 26.36 9.56
N ILE A 118 33.02 25.53 10.52
CA ILE A 118 33.03 25.85 11.96
C ILE A 118 34.45 26.22 12.38
N TYR A 119 35.45 25.41 12.00
CA TYR A 119 36.85 25.70 12.31
C TYR A 119 37.25 27.10 11.81
N PHE A 120 36.98 27.33 10.53
CA PHE A 120 37.33 28.58 9.85
C PHE A 120 36.63 29.79 10.47
N ILE A 121 35.32 29.70 10.72
CA ILE A 121 34.48 30.76 11.26
C ILE A 121 34.95 31.12 12.67
N ALA A 122 35.08 30.13 13.57
CA ALA A 122 35.55 30.35 14.93
C ALA A 122 36.94 31.00 14.97
N LYS A 123 37.87 30.51 14.13
CA LYS A 123 39.21 31.07 14.01
C LYS A 123 39.18 32.50 13.45
N LYS A 124 38.30 32.80 12.50
CA LYS A 124 38.17 34.16 11.94
C LYS A 124 37.58 35.16 12.92
N LEU A 125 36.62 34.73 13.71
CA LEU A 125 35.97 35.57 14.70
C LEU A 125 36.90 35.88 15.89
N THR A 126 37.70 34.90 16.33
CA THR A 126 38.50 35.02 17.57
C THR A 126 40.00 35.17 17.37
N GLY A 127 40.52 34.81 16.21
CA GLY A 127 41.97 34.64 15.96
C GLY A 127 42.58 33.40 16.64
N ARG A 128 41.76 32.54 17.26
CA ARG A 128 42.22 31.44 18.14
C ARG A 128 41.74 30.08 17.66
N LYS A 129 42.50 29.04 18.02
CA LYS A 129 42.19 27.63 17.69
C LYS A 129 41.31 26.95 18.74
N ALA A 130 41.44 27.32 20.01
CA ALA A 130 40.71 26.70 21.13
C ALA A 130 39.17 26.74 20.98
N PRO A 131 38.51 27.88 20.72
CA PRO A 131 37.05 27.91 20.52
C PRO A 131 36.61 27.11 19.29
N ALA A 132 37.48 27.02 18.27
CA ALA A 132 37.23 26.25 17.06
C ALA A 132 37.26 24.73 17.33
N ILE A 133 38.28 24.26 18.05
CA ILE A 133 38.40 22.85 18.48
C ILE A 133 37.19 22.46 19.31
N LEU A 134 36.83 23.27 20.31
CA LEU A 134 35.72 22.96 21.21
C LEU A 134 34.38 22.90 20.45
N ALA A 135 34.12 23.87 19.57
CA ALA A 135 32.91 23.87 18.75
C ALA A 135 32.80 22.63 17.86
N ILE A 136 33.89 22.20 17.22
CA ILE A 136 33.89 21.02 16.36
C ILE A 136 33.62 19.75 17.14
N LEU A 137 34.21 19.62 18.34
CA LEU A 137 34.04 18.41 19.14
C LEU A 137 32.61 18.32 19.70
N ILE A 138 32.02 19.43 20.13
CA ILE A 138 30.60 19.47 20.53
C ILE A 138 29.71 19.12 19.34
N PHE A 139 29.99 19.70 18.17
CA PHE A 139 29.22 19.43 16.96
C PHE A 139 29.30 17.97 16.51
N SER A 140 30.52 17.42 16.45
CA SER A 140 30.81 16.09 15.90
C SER A 140 30.39 14.94 16.82
N LEU A 141 30.28 15.21 18.12
CA LEU A 141 29.93 14.20 19.13
C LEU A 141 28.53 14.41 19.70
N SER A 142 27.79 15.42 19.23
CA SER A 142 26.39 15.65 19.62
C SER A 142 25.53 14.46 19.15
N PRO A 143 24.79 13.80 20.06
CA PRO A 143 23.83 12.77 19.68
C PRO A 143 22.77 13.27 18.67
N LEU A 144 22.36 14.54 18.76
CA LEU A 144 21.46 15.16 17.77
C LEU A 144 22.13 15.28 16.40
N ALA A 145 23.40 15.69 16.35
CA ALA A 145 24.13 15.75 15.10
C ALA A 145 24.27 14.37 14.48
N ILE A 146 24.68 13.37 15.27
CA ILE A 146 24.85 11.98 14.79
C ILE A 146 23.53 11.44 14.25
N TYR A 147 22.43 11.64 14.97
CA TYR A 147 21.11 11.14 14.55
C TYR A 147 20.60 11.82 13.28
N PHE A 148 20.55 13.16 13.25
CA PHE A 148 19.92 13.91 12.17
C PHE A 148 20.82 14.17 10.97
N GLN A 149 22.12 14.35 11.17
CA GLN A 149 23.04 14.68 10.07
C GLN A 149 23.55 13.47 9.30
N ARG A 150 23.24 12.24 9.76
CA ARG A 150 23.37 11.03 8.95
C ARG A 150 22.25 10.89 7.93
N ARG A 151 21.04 11.36 8.27
CA ARG A 151 19.84 11.21 7.44
C ARG A 151 19.89 12.12 6.22
N VAL A 152 19.36 11.65 5.10
CA VAL A 152 19.17 12.43 3.86
C VAL A 152 18.06 13.46 4.06
N LEU A 153 18.40 14.63 4.63
CA LEU A 153 17.45 15.69 4.93
C LEU A 153 17.86 17.01 4.26
N LEU A 154 16.89 17.74 3.73
CA LEU A 154 17.12 19.04 3.10
C LEU A 154 17.74 20.05 4.06
N ASP A 155 17.38 20.00 5.34
CA ASP A 155 17.94 20.85 6.40
C ASP A 155 19.46 20.66 6.56
N ASN A 156 20.00 19.47 6.30
CA ASN A 156 21.46 19.23 6.30
C ASN A 156 22.14 19.97 5.14
N ILE A 157 21.57 19.88 3.94
CA ILE A 157 22.07 20.56 2.73
C ILE A 157 21.96 22.08 2.89
N MET A 158 20.82 22.57 3.40
CA MET A 158 20.61 23.98 3.71
C MET A 158 21.67 24.48 4.71
N THR A 159 21.91 23.74 5.78
CA THR A 159 22.89 24.11 6.82
C THR A 159 24.30 24.24 6.25
N PHE A 160 24.68 23.34 5.33
CA PHE A 160 25.94 23.47 4.59
C PHE A 160 26.01 24.82 3.83
N TRP A 161 24.97 25.19 3.08
CA TRP A 161 24.93 26.45 2.34
C TRP A 161 24.96 27.68 3.25
N ILE A 162 24.29 27.63 4.41
CA ILE A 162 24.34 28.69 5.43
C ILE A 162 25.78 28.87 5.93
N PHE A 163 26.46 27.81 6.34
CA PHE A 163 27.83 27.88 6.84
C PHE A 163 28.84 28.27 5.76
N PHE A 164 28.63 27.81 4.51
CA PHE A 164 29.45 28.23 3.38
C PHE A 164 29.31 29.73 3.10
N THR A 165 28.09 30.25 3.16
CA THR A 165 27.80 31.69 3.02
C THR A 165 28.53 32.51 4.10
N ILE A 166 28.50 32.06 5.35
CA ILE A 166 29.22 32.71 6.46
C ILE A 166 30.73 32.68 6.20
N ALA A 167 31.28 31.53 5.78
CA ALA A 167 32.70 31.40 5.49
C ALA A 167 33.18 32.35 4.37
N ILE A 168 32.36 32.58 3.35
CA ILE A 168 32.66 33.54 2.28
C ILE A 168 32.71 34.98 2.84
N LEU A 169 31.71 35.39 3.62
CA LEU A 169 31.60 36.74 4.19
C LEU A 169 32.68 37.06 5.23
N LEU A 170 33.24 36.05 5.88
CA LEU A 170 34.32 36.18 6.86
C LEU A 170 35.74 36.15 6.25
N LYS A 171 35.88 36.15 4.92
CA LYS A 171 37.20 36.33 4.28
C LYS A 171 37.84 37.67 4.64
N ASN A 172 39.17 37.70 4.73
CA ASN A 172 39.94 38.87 5.17
C ASN A 172 39.71 40.11 4.29
N LYS A 173 39.68 39.92 2.97
CA LYS A 173 39.40 40.97 1.99
C LYS A 173 38.07 40.64 1.33
N LEU A 174 37.02 41.34 1.72
CA LEU A 174 35.69 41.15 1.16
C LEU A 174 35.59 41.92 -0.16
N LYS A 175 35.77 41.21 -1.28
CA LYS A 175 35.57 41.73 -2.63
C LYS A 175 34.08 41.69 -2.99
N LEU A 176 33.67 42.50 -3.96
CA LEU A 176 32.30 42.48 -4.48
C LEU A 176 31.88 41.08 -4.97
N THR A 177 32.80 40.33 -5.59
CA THR A 177 32.54 38.95 -6.03
C THR A 177 32.18 38.02 -4.87
N TYR A 178 32.73 38.22 -3.67
CA TYR A 178 32.37 37.43 -2.49
C TYR A 178 31.02 37.84 -1.92
N ILE A 179 30.64 39.11 -2.05
CA ILE A 179 29.30 39.58 -1.68
C ILE A 179 28.27 38.92 -2.59
N PHE A 180 28.45 38.98 -3.91
CA PHE A 180 27.56 38.32 -4.86
C PHE A 180 27.52 36.81 -4.68
N LEU A 181 28.68 36.15 -4.55
CA LEU A 181 28.72 34.71 -4.33
C LEU A 181 27.98 34.33 -3.03
N SER A 182 28.15 35.09 -1.95
CA SER A 182 27.42 34.83 -0.70
C SER A 182 25.91 35.03 -0.84
N ALA A 183 25.46 35.98 -1.67
CA ALA A 183 24.05 36.19 -1.95
C ALA A 183 23.46 35.02 -2.75
N ILE A 184 24.21 34.51 -3.74
CA ILE A 184 23.82 33.32 -4.52
C ILE A 184 23.73 32.09 -3.62
N THR A 185 24.76 31.83 -2.80
CA THR A 185 24.77 30.65 -1.91
C THR A 185 23.67 30.73 -0.85
N PHE A 186 23.34 31.92 -0.36
CA PHE A 186 22.17 32.10 0.52
C PHE A 186 20.86 31.84 -0.22
N GLY A 187 20.72 32.34 -1.46
CA GLY A 187 19.55 32.05 -2.30
C GLY A 187 19.38 30.54 -2.53
N ILE A 188 20.48 29.82 -2.78
CA ILE A 188 20.47 28.34 -2.90
C ILE A 188 20.07 27.69 -1.56
N ALA A 189 20.49 28.22 -0.41
CA ALA A 189 20.05 27.71 0.89
C ALA A 189 18.52 27.80 1.04
N VAL A 190 17.94 28.94 0.66
CA VAL A 190 16.47 29.14 0.67
C VAL A 190 15.76 28.23 -0.34
N LEU A 191 16.34 28.03 -1.52
CA LEU A 191 15.83 27.08 -2.51
C LEU A 191 16.08 25.60 -2.16
N THR A 192 16.88 25.32 -1.14
CA THR A 192 17.07 23.96 -0.61
C THR A 192 16.04 23.67 0.46
N LYS A 193 15.81 24.64 1.36
CA LYS A 193 14.75 24.58 2.37
C LYS A 193 14.33 26.00 2.73
N GLU A 194 13.03 26.26 2.66
CA GLU A 194 12.45 27.60 2.84
C GLU A 194 12.78 28.24 4.19
N ASN A 195 13.01 27.42 5.22
CA ASN A 195 13.37 27.86 6.57
C ASN A 195 14.70 28.64 6.64
N ALA A 196 15.56 28.56 5.63
CA ALA A 196 16.76 29.40 5.57
C ALA A 196 16.45 30.91 5.56
N ILE A 197 15.24 31.31 5.12
CA ILE A 197 14.86 32.72 5.03
C ILE A 197 14.91 33.42 6.39
N PHE A 198 14.69 32.69 7.49
CA PHE A 198 14.74 33.25 8.85
C PHE A 198 16.15 33.72 9.26
N PHE A 199 17.19 33.29 8.55
CA PHE A 199 18.56 33.79 8.74
C PHE A 199 18.86 35.08 7.97
N LEU A 200 17.97 35.55 7.09
CA LEU A 200 18.17 36.74 6.27
C LEU A 200 18.59 37.96 7.09
N PRO A 201 17.93 38.33 8.21
CA PRO A 201 18.35 39.49 9.00
C PRO A 201 19.78 39.37 9.56
N ALA A 202 20.22 38.16 9.92
CA ALA A 202 21.59 37.92 10.39
C ALA A 202 22.61 38.14 9.26
N PHE A 203 22.33 37.69 8.04
CA PHE A 203 23.21 37.89 6.90
C PHE A 203 23.29 39.35 6.47
N LEU A 204 22.16 40.07 6.46
CA LEU A 204 22.16 41.52 6.22
C LEU A 204 23.00 42.26 7.26
N TYR A 205 22.87 41.88 8.54
CA TYR A 205 23.72 42.41 9.60
C TYR A 205 25.21 42.12 9.34
N LEU A 206 25.57 40.88 8.96
CA LEU A 206 26.95 40.52 8.70
C LEU A 206 27.54 41.29 7.50
N VAL A 207 26.79 41.43 6.41
CA VAL A 207 27.21 42.26 5.25
C VAL A 207 27.39 43.71 5.69
N TYR A 208 26.43 44.26 6.43
CA TYR A 208 26.51 45.63 6.96
C TYR A 208 27.74 45.84 7.86
N GLU A 209 28.10 44.85 8.68
CA GLU A 209 29.25 44.93 9.57
C GLU A 209 30.59 44.81 8.83
N ARG A 210 30.67 43.92 7.84
CA ARG A 210 31.91 43.58 7.13
C ARG A 210 32.28 44.58 6.03
N VAL A 211 31.33 45.28 5.46
CA VAL A 211 31.55 46.22 4.35
C VAL A 211 31.96 47.61 4.84
N HIS A 212 32.87 48.26 4.11
CA HIS A 212 33.34 49.61 4.41
C HIS A 212 32.16 50.63 4.42
N LYS A 213 32.19 51.62 5.33
CA LYS A 213 31.08 52.55 5.59
C LYS A 213 30.47 53.18 4.33
N LYS A 214 31.31 53.56 3.36
CA LYS A 214 30.88 54.20 2.09
C LYS A 214 30.18 53.26 1.09
N GLN A 215 30.32 51.94 1.24
CA GLN A 215 29.81 50.95 0.28
C GLN A 215 28.65 50.11 0.84
N LYS A 216 28.21 50.37 2.07
CA LYS A 216 27.20 49.55 2.75
C LYS A 216 25.86 49.50 2.01
N ALA A 217 25.35 50.65 1.57
CA ALA A 217 24.10 50.72 0.83
C ALA A 217 24.16 49.87 -0.45
N PHE A 218 25.18 50.10 -1.28
CA PHE A 218 25.38 49.33 -2.50
C PHE A 218 25.50 47.83 -2.24
N ALA A 219 26.31 47.43 -1.25
CA ALA A 219 26.51 46.03 -0.92
C ALA A 219 25.22 45.35 -0.41
N LEU A 220 24.45 46.00 0.46
CA LEU A 220 23.20 45.46 0.98
C LEU A 220 22.13 45.34 -0.10
N THR A 221 21.93 46.39 -0.89
CA THR A 221 20.98 46.38 -2.01
C THR A 221 21.37 45.32 -3.04
N SER A 222 22.64 45.26 -3.40
CA SER A 222 23.19 44.25 -4.30
C SER A 222 22.98 42.83 -3.78
N TRP A 223 23.26 42.60 -2.48
CA TRP A 223 23.11 41.30 -1.88
C TRP A 223 21.65 40.85 -1.87
N LEU A 224 20.73 41.74 -1.48
CA LEU A 224 19.27 41.47 -1.50
C LEU A 224 18.75 41.18 -2.91
N ILE A 225 19.17 41.97 -3.91
CA ILE A 225 18.76 41.77 -5.31
C ILE A 225 19.26 40.41 -5.79
N VAL A 226 20.54 40.09 -5.60
CA VAL A 226 21.12 38.84 -6.09
C VAL A 226 20.51 37.63 -5.39
N SER A 227 20.36 37.65 -4.07
CA SER A 227 19.70 36.55 -3.37
C SER A 227 18.23 36.42 -3.78
N GLY A 228 17.54 37.54 -3.94
CA GLY A 228 16.15 37.60 -4.40
C GLY A 228 15.96 37.05 -5.81
N LEU A 229 16.87 37.36 -6.74
CA LEU A 229 16.87 36.83 -8.10
C LEU A 229 17.03 35.31 -8.11
N VAL A 230 17.94 34.76 -7.29
CA VAL A 230 18.10 33.31 -7.18
C VAL A 230 16.81 32.68 -6.63
N ILE A 231 16.28 33.21 -5.52
CA ILE A 231 15.02 32.72 -4.92
C ILE A 231 13.85 32.81 -5.92
N SER A 232 13.82 33.86 -6.75
CA SER A 232 12.77 34.08 -7.74
C SER A 232 12.68 32.99 -8.80
N LEU A 233 13.75 32.20 -9.00
CA LEU A 233 13.77 31.11 -9.99
C LEU A 233 12.69 30.07 -9.72
N TYR A 234 12.35 29.80 -8.45
CA TYR A 234 11.29 28.84 -8.13
C TYR A 234 9.90 29.38 -8.48
N PHE A 235 9.66 30.66 -8.18
CA PHE A 235 8.42 31.34 -8.56
C PHE A 235 8.30 31.49 -10.08
N LEU A 236 9.43 31.79 -10.75
CA LEU A 236 9.50 31.84 -12.21
C LEU A 236 9.19 30.48 -12.83
N TYR A 237 9.74 29.39 -12.28
CA TYR A 237 9.41 28.03 -12.72
C TYR A 237 7.91 27.76 -12.65
N ALA A 238 7.27 28.02 -11.51
CA ALA A 238 5.83 27.85 -11.35
C ALA A 238 5.03 28.75 -12.29
N LEU A 239 5.49 29.98 -12.53
CA LEU A 239 4.86 30.90 -13.48
C LEU A 239 4.95 30.38 -14.92
N LEU A 240 6.12 29.89 -15.35
CA LEU A 240 6.33 29.32 -16.68
C LEU A 240 5.52 28.04 -16.91
N LYS A 241 5.19 27.31 -15.85
CA LYS A 241 4.29 26.14 -15.88
C LYS A 241 2.81 26.50 -15.83
N ASN A 242 2.45 27.78 -15.70
CA ASN A 242 1.09 28.24 -15.39
C ASN A 242 0.51 27.69 -14.08
N GLU A 243 1.38 27.32 -13.14
CA GLU A 243 1.04 26.71 -11.85
C GLU A 243 1.26 27.67 -10.67
N PHE A 244 1.65 28.92 -10.92
CA PHE A 244 1.81 29.91 -9.84
C PHE A 244 0.47 30.21 -9.16
N PHE A 245 -0.58 30.49 -9.95
CA PHE A 245 -1.92 30.81 -9.46
C PHE A 245 -2.78 29.55 -9.31
N SER A 246 -3.89 29.64 -8.56
CA SER A 246 -4.85 28.55 -8.41
C SER A 246 -5.74 28.40 -9.65
N THR A 247 -6.29 27.20 -9.87
CA THR A 247 -7.34 26.99 -10.90
C THR A 247 -8.49 27.99 -10.71
N GLY A 248 -9.02 28.51 -11.83
CA GLY A 248 -10.05 29.55 -11.87
C GLY A 248 -9.52 30.98 -11.81
N PHE A 249 -8.24 31.16 -11.45
CA PHE A 249 -7.60 32.47 -11.45
C PHE A 249 -7.12 32.82 -12.88
N LEU A 250 -7.33 34.07 -13.31
CA LEU A 250 -6.98 34.57 -14.65
C LEU A 250 -7.51 33.72 -15.82
N GLY A 251 -8.68 33.08 -15.66
CA GLY A 251 -9.34 32.34 -16.74
C GLY A 251 -8.78 30.94 -17.00
N ASN A 252 -7.86 30.43 -16.19
CA ASN A 252 -7.41 29.05 -16.28
C ASN A 252 -8.49 28.10 -15.74
N THR A 253 -9.04 27.24 -16.60
CA THR A 253 -10.12 26.31 -16.26
C THR A 253 -9.66 24.88 -15.99
N SER A 254 -8.39 24.55 -16.29
CA SER A 254 -7.87 23.19 -16.10
C SER A 254 -7.50 22.97 -14.63
N LYS A 255 -7.85 21.81 -14.06
CA LYS A 255 -7.38 21.44 -12.72
C LYS A 255 -5.88 21.18 -12.76
N HIS A 256 -5.12 21.89 -11.94
CA HIS A 256 -3.68 21.71 -11.80
C HIS A 256 -3.24 22.08 -10.38
N VAL A 257 -2.02 21.71 -10.01
CA VAL A 257 -1.42 22.11 -8.75
C VAL A 257 -1.05 23.59 -8.75
N SER A 258 -1.03 24.20 -7.57
CA SER A 258 -0.69 25.62 -7.43
C SER A 258 0.33 25.88 -6.33
N LEU A 259 1.39 26.61 -6.68
CA LEU A 259 2.39 27.05 -5.71
C LEU A 259 1.78 27.97 -4.64
N MET A 260 0.85 28.86 -5.01
CA MET A 260 0.15 29.72 -4.05
C MET A 260 -0.71 28.92 -3.08
N THR A 261 -1.42 27.89 -3.57
CA THR A 261 -2.19 26.98 -2.71
C THR A 261 -1.27 26.19 -1.78
N ALA A 262 -0.12 25.73 -2.27
CA ALA A 262 0.87 25.03 -1.45
C ALA A 262 1.43 25.94 -0.33
N PHE A 263 1.79 27.20 -0.63
CA PHE A 263 2.21 28.16 0.39
C PHE A 263 1.13 28.40 1.44
N LYS A 264 -0.12 28.60 1.01
CA LYS A 264 -1.25 28.77 1.92
C LYS A 264 -1.37 27.57 2.84
N LEU A 265 -1.39 26.36 2.28
CA LEU A 265 -1.48 25.12 3.04
C LEU A 265 -0.34 25.01 4.06
N GLN A 266 0.92 25.17 3.64
CA GLN A 266 2.08 25.12 4.52
C GLN A 266 2.03 26.16 5.64
N SER A 267 1.54 27.38 5.36
CA SER A 267 1.39 28.44 6.36
C SER A 267 0.33 28.16 7.42
N THR A 268 -0.65 27.31 7.10
CA THR A 268 -1.76 26.94 7.99
C THR A 268 -1.57 25.61 8.71
N ARG A 269 -0.45 24.91 8.49
CA ARG A 269 -0.18 23.60 9.11
C ARG A 269 0.24 23.72 10.58
N GLY A 270 -0.10 22.67 11.33
CA GLY A 270 0.21 22.53 12.76
C GLY A 270 -0.81 23.24 13.64
N ASN A 271 -0.61 23.16 14.96
CA ASN A 271 -1.48 23.83 15.92
C ASN A 271 -1.02 25.27 16.18
N THR A 272 -1.96 26.16 16.53
CA THR A 272 -1.67 27.55 16.92
C THR A 272 -1.36 27.67 18.42
N LEU A 273 -1.05 26.56 19.09
CA LEU A 273 -0.83 26.55 20.52
C LEU A 273 0.47 27.30 20.87
N PRO A 274 0.49 28.04 22.00
CA PRO A 274 1.72 28.63 22.49
C PRO A 274 2.81 27.60 22.76
N PHE A 275 4.08 27.98 22.59
CA PHE A 275 5.23 27.06 22.71
C PHE A 275 5.39 26.40 24.09
N TRP A 276 4.82 26.99 25.15
CA TRP A 276 4.83 26.43 26.50
C TRP A 276 3.68 25.45 26.78
N ASN A 277 2.76 25.28 25.83
CA ASN A 277 1.69 24.29 25.93
C ASN A 277 2.27 22.89 25.66
N THR A 278 1.94 21.93 26.51
CA THR A 278 2.47 20.55 26.43
C THR A 278 2.07 19.80 25.16
N ASN A 279 0.99 20.23 24.50
CA ASN A 279 0.49 19.66 23.27
C ASN A 279 0.93 20.45 22.02
N SER A 280 1.73 21.51 22.19
CA SER A 280 2.30 22.23 21.04
C SER A 280 3.37 21.38 20.35
N ASP A 281 3.49 21.52 19.04
CA ASP A 281 4.48 20.77 18.26
C ASP A 281 5.90 21.07 18.75
N PHE A 282 6.18 22.33 19.12
CA PHE A 282 7.46 22.71 19.70
C PHE A 282 7.75 21.97 21.01
N PHE A 283 6.80 21.91 21.94
CA PHE A 283 7.05 21.30 23.25
C PHE A 283 7.26 19.78 23.15
N ILE A 284 6.48 19.11 22.29
CA ILE A 284 6.64 17.68 21.99
C ILE A 284 8.05 17.43 21.45
N ASN A 285 8.48 18.19 20.44
CA ASN A 285 9.81 18.05 19.86
C ASN A 285 10.93 18.47 20.82
N LEU A 286 10.71 19.47 21.68
CA LEU A 286 11.68 19.88 22.71
C LEU A 286 11.98 18.73 23.67
N ILE A 287 10.96 17.96 24.07
CA ILE A 287 11.13 16.76 24.90
C ILE A 287 11.95 15.71 24.15
N GLU A 288 11.64 15.46 22.87
CA GLU A 288 12.39 14.49 22.07
C GLU A 288 13.86 14.91 21.86
N TRP A 289 14.12 16.19 21.60
CA TRP A 289 15.48 16.71 21.52
C TRP A 289 16.20 16.59 22.86
N TYR A 290 15.52 16.91 23.97
CA TYR A 290 16.09 16.79 25.30
C TYR A 290 16.44 15.35 25.64
N LYS A 291 15.56 14.38 25.33
CA LYS A 291 15.83 12.95 25.53
C LYS A 291 17.05 12.50 24.73
N ARG A 292 17.27 13.06 23.53
CA ARG A 292 18.40 12.67 22.66
C ARG A 292 19.71 13.34 23.05
N ASP A 293 19.71 14.64 23.33
CA ASP A 293 20.90 15.44 23.66
C ASP A 293 20.54 16.61 24.59
N TYR A 294 20.36 16.29 25.87
CA TYR A 294 20.04 17.30 26.88
C TYR A 294 21.14 18.36 27.03
N PHE A 295 22.41 18.01 26.76
CA PHE A 295 23.53 18.95 26.85
C PHE A 295 23.35 20.08 25.85
N LEU A 296 23.18 19.77 24.57
CA LEU A 296 23.07 20.80 23.55
C LEU A 296 21.76 21.59 23.68
N VAL A 297 20.66 20.92 24.02
CA VAL A 297 19.33 21.53 24.18
C VAL A 297 19.27 22.48 25.37
N ILE A 298 20.03 22.25 26.44
CA ILE A 298 20.10 23.17 27.59
C ILE A 298 21.20 24.22 27.39
N VAL A 299 22.43 23.78 27.11
CA VAL A 299 23.62 24.64 27.09
C VAL A 299 23.63 25.54 25.86
N GLY A 300 23.05 25.12 24.74
CA GLY A 300 22.91 25.92 23.53
C GLY A 300 22.14 27.22 23.78
N PRO A 301 20.87 27.18 24.19
CA PRO A 301 20.09 28.38 24.53
C PRO A 301 20.73 29.24 25.63
N VAL A 302 21.34 28.62 26.66
CA VAL A 302 22.08 29.36 27.70
C VAL A 302 23.28 30.11 27.10
N ALA A 303 24.05 29.47 26.21
CA ALA A 303 25.15 30.12 25.50
C ALA A 303 24.65 31.24 24.58
N THR A 304 23.46 31.12 24.00
CA THR A 304 22.81 32.21 23.25
C THR A 304 22.46 33.39 24.15
N LEU A 305 21.90 33.17 25.34
CA LEU A 305 21.59 34.25 26.29
C LEU A 305 22.85 34.95 26.81
N ILE A 306 23.89 34.19 27.14
CA ILE A 306 25.19 34.77 27.53
C ILE A 306 25.82 35.52 26.34
N GLY A 307 25.78 34.93 25.15
CA GLY A 307 26.21 35.55 23.90
C GLY A 307 25.51 36.89 23.65
N LEU A 308 24.21 36.98 23.91
CA LEU A 308 23.41 38.20 23.80
C LEU A 308 23.93 39.27 24.77
N ALA A 309 24.12 38.94 26.04
CA ALA A 309 24.67 39.87 27.02
C ALA A 309 26.09 40.34 26.64
N LEU A 310 26.94 39.44 26.16
CA LEU A 310 28.30 39.76 25.72
C LEU A 310 28.33 40.56 24.41
N SER A 311 27.33 40.39 23.54
CA SER A 311 27.24 41.05 22.24
C SER A 311 27.17 42.58 22.34
N ILE A 312 26.68 43.09 23.47
CA ILE A 312 26.61 44.53 23.78
C ILE A 312 28.02 45.14 23.67
N LYS A 313 28.99 44.52 24.36
CA LYS A 313 30.38 45.02 24.45
C LYS A 313 31.31 44.40 23.42
N ASN A 314 31.05 43.18 22.96
CA ASN A 314 31.96 42.43 22.10
C ASN A 314 31.28 42.00 20.79
N LYS A 315 31.76 42.57 19.69
CA LYS A 315 31.24 42.34 18.33
C LYS A 315 31.30 40.88 17.89
N ILE A 316 32.27 40.12 18.40
CA ILE A 316 32.47 38.70 18.07
C ILE A 316 31.19 37.87 18.30
N PHE A 317 30.38 38.23 19.30
CA PHE A 317 29.17 37.50 19.66
C PHE A 317 27.92 37.95 18.90
N ARG A 318 27.92 39.13 18.27
CA ARG A 318 26.71 39.72 17.68
C ARG A 318 26.12 38.83 16.60
N PHE A 319 26.91 38.48 15.59
CA PHE A 319 26.41 37.69 14.45
C PHE A 319 25.98 36.26 14.84
N PRO A 320 26.82 35.44 15.52
CA PRO A 320 26.41 34.07 15.91
C PRO A 320 25.18 34.05 16.84
N THR A 321 25.07 35.03 17.75
CA THR A 321 23.91 35.13 18.64
C THR A 321 22.65 35.51 17.87
N LEU A 322 22.74 36.47 16.95
CA LEU A 322 21.61 36.87 16.12
C LEU A 322 21.11 35.70 15.26
N LEU A 323 22.04 34.92 14.68
CA LEU A 323 21.72 33.71 13.92
C LEU A 323 20.93 32.70 14.76
N SER A 324 21.38 32.45 15.99
CA SER A 324 20.69 31.55 16.93
C SER A 324 19.32 32.07 17.35
N LEU A 325 19.23 33.34 17.77
CA LEU A 325 17.98 33.94 18.26
C LEU A 325 16.89 33.94 17.20
N LEU A 326 17.20 34.32 15.95
CA LEU A 326 16.22 34.35 14.87
C LEU A 326 15.60 32.96 14.61
N PHE A 327 16.43 31.92 14.69
CA PHE A 327 15.96 30.56 14.44
C PHE A 327 15.25 29.96 15.66
N ILE A 328 15.64 30.32 16.89
CA ILE A 328 14.85 29.99 18.09
C ILE A 328 13.47 30.65 18.01
N VAL A 329 13.39 31.92 17.60
CA VAL A 329 12.11 32.62 17.39
C VAL A 329 11.26 31.90 16.36
N PHE A 330 11.85 31.41 15.27
CA PHE A 330 11.17 30.54 14.32
C PHE A 330 10.60 29.30 15.00
N LEU A 331 11.38 28.56 15.79
CA LEU A 331 10.92 27.33 16.44
C LEU A 331 9.77 27.55 17.44
N ILE A 332 9.76 28.69 18.16
CA ILE A 332 8.74 28.98 19.19
C ILE A 332 7.53 29.76 18.66
N ARG A 333 7.46 30.03 17.35
CA ARG A 333 6.44 30.91 16.73
C ARG A 333 5.01 30.36 16.78
N GLY A 334 4.85 29.06 17.03
CA GLY A 334 3.60 28.32 16.81
C GLY A 334 3.48 27.78 15.38
N GLY A 335 2.55 26.85 15.14
CA GLY A 335 2.42 26.12 13.88
C GLY A 335 3.30 24.87 13.82
N LEU A 336 3.40 24.29 12.62
CA LEU A 336 4.09 23.00 12.43
C LEU A 336 5.58 23.10 12.78
N ILE A 337 5.99 22.28 13.75
CA ILE A 337 7.39 21.99 14.06
C ILE A 337 7.58 20.48 13.98
N ILE A 338 8.58 20.05 13.21
CA ILE A 338 9.01 18.66 13.12
C ILE A 338 10.41 18.52 13.70
N ASP A 339 10.78 17.29 14.06
CA ASP A 339 11.92 17.00 14.91
C ASP A 339 13.26 17.46 14.31
N PHE A 340 13.46 17.31 13.01
CA PHE A 340 14.71 17.71 12.37
C PHE A 340 14.85 19.22 12.10
N TYR A 341 13.85 20.06 12.40
CA TYR A 341 14.00 21.53 12.27
C TYR A 341 15.10 22.09 13.17
N LEU A 342 15.56 21.38 14.20
CA LEU A 342 16.67 21.82 15.05
C LEU A 342 18.06 21.76 14.36
N ILE A 343 18.21 21.03 13.25
CA ILE A 343 19.49 20.79 12.56
C ILE A 343 20.36 22.05 12.40
N PRO A 344 19.85 23.20 11.93
CA PRO A 344 20.67 24.39 11.69
C PRO A 344 21.22 25.01 12.98
N LEU A 345 20.53 24.81 14.11
CA LEU A 345 20.97 25.31 15.41
C LEU A 345 22.09 24.47 16.00
N VAL A 346 22.21 23.19 15.66
CA VAL A 346 23.24 22.29 16.21
C VAL A 346 24.66 22.84 16.03
N PRO A 347 25.12 23.18 14.80
CA PRO A 347 26.45 23.78 14.61
C PRO A 347 26.54 25.23 15.14
N VAL A 348 25.43 25.98 15.18
CA VAL A 348 25.40 27.36 15.69
C VAL A 348 25.58 27.40 17.20
N PHE A 349 24.87 26.53 17.94
CA PHE A 349 25.05 26.33 19.37
C PHE A 349 26.45 25.85 19.67
N SER A 350 26.96 24.86 18.93
CA SER A 350 28.33 24.38 19.10
C SER A 350 29.36 25.50 18.96
N LEU A 351 29.21 26.36 17.95
CA LEU A 351 30.03 27.56 17.77
C LEU A 351 29.89 28.54 18.94
N LEU A 352 28.67 28.89 19.36
CA LEU A 352 28.41 29.82 20.46
C LEU A 352 28.97 29.32 21.79
N ILE A 353 28.79 28.05 22.12
CA ILE A 353 29.35 27.42 23.32
C ILE A 353 30.87 27.54 23.30
N GLY A 354 31.51 27.22 22.17
CA GLY A 354 32.96 27.38 22.00
C GLY A 354 33.45 28.81 22.23
N LEU A 355 32.73 29.80 21.70
CA LEU A 355 33.05 31.24 21.84
C LEU A 355 32.85 31.75 23.28
N VAL A 356 31.72 31.42 23.90
CA VAL A 356 31.37 31.86 25.27
C VAL A 356 32.37 31.26 26.25
N PHE A 357 32.66 29.97 26.10
CA PHE A 357 33.59 29.28 26.99
C PHE A 357 35.01 29.84 26.91
N ASP A 358 35.56 30.08 25.71
CA ASP A 358 36.87 30.73 25.54
C ASP A 358 36.91 32.16 26.13
N TYR A 359 35.79 32.89 26.07
CA TYR A 359 35.71 34.22 26.67
C TYR A 359 35.68 34.18 28.20
N LEU A 360 34.83 33.34 28.79
CA LEU A 360 34.72 33.20 30.25
C LEU A 360 36.01 32.65 30.86
N PHE A 361 36.65 31.67 30.23
CA PHE A 361 37.92 31.11 30.69
C PHE A 361 39.02 32.18 30.80
N ARG A 362 39.07 33.09 29.83
CA ARG A 362 40.03 34.20 29.83
C ARG A 362 39.83 35.22 30.92
N LEU A 363 38.58 35.46 31.34
CA LEU A 363 38.32 36.39 32.45
C LEU A 363 38.96 35.87 33.75
N ARG A 364 39.11 34.55 33.89
CA ARG A 364 39.60 33.91 35.10
C ARG A 364 41.11 33.66 35.12
N ASN A 365 41.76 33.41 33.97
CA ASN A 365 43.19 33.04 33.91
C ASN A 365 43.95 33.80 32.82
N GLN A 366 44.57 34.93 33.16
CA GLN A 366 45.36 35.74 32.22
C GLN A 366 46.82 35.29 32.05
N LYS A 367 47.35 34.41 32.92
CA LYS A 367 48.81 34.12 33.02
C LYS A 367 49.27 32.75 32.50
N ILE A 368 48.41 31.88 31.99
CA ILE A 368 48.78 30.49 31.69
C ILE A 368 48.85 30.22 30.18
N GLY A 369 50.05 29.85 29.71
CA GLY A 369 50.39 29.61 28.31
C GLY A 369 49.90 28.27 27.73
N LEU A 370 50.14 28.10 26.43
CA LEU A 370 49.60 27.08 25.49
C LEU A 370 49.49 25.62 25.97
N ILE A 371 50.24 25.19 26.99
CA ILE A 371 50.30 23.79 27.45
C ILE A 371 48.98 23.32 28.09
N TYR A 372 48.16 24.26 28.61
CA TYR A 372 46.89 23.91 29.25
C TYR A 372 45.72 23.77 28.26
N ILE A 373 45.87 24.14 26.99
CA ILE A 373 44.76 24.07 26.01
C ILE A 373 44.43 22.61 25.65
N GLY A 374 45.44 21.73 25.53
CA GLY A 374 45.22 20.30 25.27
C GLY A 374 44.56 19.59 26.47
N SER A 375 45.08 19.81 27.68
CA SER A 375 44.55 19.22 28.91
C SER A 375 43.20 19.81 29.32
N PHE A 376 42.91 21.08 29.01
CA PHE A 376 41.65 21.75 29.31
C PHE A 376 40.56 21.42 28.29
N SER A 377 40.91 21.28 26.99
CA SER A 377 40.00 20.69 26.01
C SER A 377 39.65 19.27 26.42
N LEU A 378 40.62 18.41 26.78
CA LEU A 378 40.35 17.05 27.29
C LEU A 378 39.52 17.04 28.58
N ALA A 379 39.78 17.94 29.53
CA ALA A 379 39.02 18.07 30.78
C ALA A 379 37.59 18.62 30.59
N VAL A 380 37.26 19.15 29.41
CA VAL A 380 35.91 19.63 29.05
C VAL A 380 35.22 18.63 28.13
N ILE A 381 35.94 18.02 27.19
CA ILE A 381 35.45 16.98 26.28
C ILE A 381 35.05 15.73 27.06
N ILE A 382 35.85 15.28 28.04
CA ILE A 382 35.55 14.06 28.80
C ILE A 382 34.25 14.21 29.60
N PRO A 383 34.02 15.28 30.37
CA PRO A 383 32.72 15.54 30.98
C PRO A 383 31.63 15.82 29.97
N ILE A 384 31.88 16.48 28.83
CA ILE A 384 30.85 16.67 27.79
C ILE A 384 30.46 15.33 27.16
N MET A 385 31.37 14.39 26.95
CA MET A 385 31.05 13.04 26.47
C MET A 385 30.30 12.22 27.54
N PHE A 386 30.63 12.42 28.82
CA PHE A 386 29.96 11.78 29.96
C PHE A 386 28.60 12.44 30.31
N LEU A 387 28.45 13.75 30.08
CA LEU A 387 27.27 14.59 30.32
C LEU A 387 26.45 14.88 29.05
N SER A 388 26.85 14.42 27.87
CA SER A 388 25.97 14.36 26.68
C SER A 388 25.30 13.00 26.58
N GLY A 389 25.69 12.06 27.44
CA GLY A 389 25.28 10.67 27.35
C GLY A 389 25.51 10.16 25.94
N VAL A 390 26.77 10.18 25.45
CA VAL A 390 27.10 9.59 24.13
C VAL A 390 26.39 8.25 24.07
N ARG A 391 25.33 8.20 23.27
CA ARG A 391 24.44 7.06 23.18
C ARG A 391 25.23 5.99 22.46
N THR A 392 25.96 5.18 23.21
CA THR A 392 26.80 4.11 22.66
C THR A 392 25.97 3.17 21.78
N GLU A 393 24.68 3.06 22.09
CA GLU A 393 23.67 2.40 21.26
C GLU A 393 23.63 2.91 19.81
N TYR A 394 23.87 4.19 19.49
CA TYR A 394 23.86 4.69 18.10
C TYR A 394 24.97 4.09 17.23
N PHE A 395 26.00 3.55 17.86
CA PHE A 395 27.14 2.90 17.21
C PHE A 395 26.99 1.38 17.13
N SER A 396 26.02 0.78 17.83
CA SER A 396 25.82 -0.68 17.84
C SER A 396 24.41 -1.13 17.45
N LYS A 397 23.42 -0.24 17.51
CA LYS A 397 22.03 -0.53 17.17
C LYS A 397 21.89 -0.69 15.66
N ASP A 398 21.06 -1.64 15.27
CA ASP A 398 20.65 -1.83 13.89
C ASP A 398 19.14 -1.62 13.81
N GLU A 399 18.74 -0.61 13.05
CA GLU A 399 17.34 -0.26 12.80
C GLU A 399 16.98 -0.32 11.31
N THR A 400 17.94 -0.56 10.40
CA THR A 400 17.68 -0.56 8.95
C THR A 400 17.58 -1.95 8.35
N THR A 401 18.09 -2.99 9.02
CA THR A 401 18.02 -4.37 8.53
C THR A 401 16.59 -4.80 8.17
N PRO A 402 15.54 -4.53 8.99
CA PRO A 402 14.16 -4.86 8.60
C PRO A 402 13.72 -4.26 7.26
N GLN A 403 14.13 -3.03 6.96
CA GLN A 403 13.80 -2.34 5.71
C GLN A 403 14.55 -2.94 4.52
N ARG A 404 15.83 -3.31 4.71
CA ARG A 404 16.65 -3.98 3.71
C ARG A 404 16.15 -5.39 3.39
N GLU A 405 15.78 -6.16 4.41
CA GLU A 405 15.21 -7.49 4.24
C GLU A 405 13.84 -7.43 3.57
N THR A 406 13.03 -6.40 3.84
CA THR A 406 11.77 -6.16 3.12
C THR A 406 12.00 -5.94 1.63
N ILE A 407 12.94 -5.06 1.24
CA ILE A 407 13.32 -4.85 -0.16
C ILE A 407 13.76 -6.17 -0.79
N ALA A 408 14.64 -6.91 -0.11
CA ALA A 408 15.18 -8.16 -0.60
C ALA A 408 14.10 -9.25 -0.77
N TRP A 409 13.17 -9.34 0.16
CA TRP A 409 12.05 -10.26 0.09
C TRP A 409 11.14 -9.92 -1.09
N ILE A 410 10.78 -8.65 -1.29
CA ILE A 410 9.94 -8.21 -2.42
C ILE A 410 10.61 -8.59 -3.74
N LYS A 411 11.90 -8.22 -3.94
CA LYS A 411 12.62 -8.52 -5.18
C LYS A 411 12.79 -10.02 -5.46
N ARG A 412 12.83 -10.86 -4.43
CA ARG A 412 12.98 -12.32 -4.59
C ARG A 412 11.65 -13.05 -4.81
N ASN A 413 10.58 -12.61 -4.14
CA ASN A 413 9.34 -13.41 -4.05
C ASN A 413 8.19 -12.87 -4.90
N LEU A 414 8.19 -11.60 -5.29
CA LEU A 414 7.06 -10.99 -6.01
C LEU A 414 7.32 -10.84 -7.51
N ASP A 415 6.21 -10.82 -8.28
CA ASP A 415 6.19 -10.47 -9.70
C ASP A 415 6.37 -8.95 -9.90
N GLU A 416 7.05 -8.54 -10.96
CA GLU A 416 7.33 -7.12 -11.25
C GLU A 416 6.07 -6.27 -11.47
N LYS A 417 4.96 -6.91 -11.88
CA LYS A 417 3.68 -6.25 -12.09
C LYS A 417 2.83 -6.14 -10.83
N ALA A 418 3.24 -6.77 -9.72
CA ALA A 418 2.49 -6.77 -8.48
C ALA A 418 2.18 -5.35 -8.01
N VAL A 419 0.95 -5.11 -7.58
CA VAL A 419 0.52 -3.84 -7.00
C VAL A 419 0.87 -3.80 -5.51
N ILE A 420 1.87 -2.99 -5.16
CA ILE A 420 2.43 -2.96 -3.79
C ILE A 420 2.17 -1.58 -3.20
N VAL A 421 1.61 -1.51 -2.01
CA VAL A 421 1.62 -0.29 -1.20
C VAL A 421 2.82 -0.35 -0.26
N MET A 422 3.62 0.71 -0.26
CA MET A 422 4.86 0.78 0.50
C MET A 422 5.07 2.15 1.14
N ASP A 423 6.11 2.18 1.97
CA ASP A 423 6.68 3.40 2.53
C ASP A 423 7.63 4.08 1.52
N ASP A 424 7.74 5.40 1.60
CA ASP A 424 8.53 6.25 0.70
C ASP A 424 10.02 5.86 0.74
N SER A 425 10.48 5.37 1.90
CA SER A 425 11.88 5.00 2.20
C SER A 425 12.44 3.90 1.30
N ILE A 426 11.60 3.03 0.71
CA ILE A 426 12.06 1.92 -0.15
C ILE A 426 11.72 2.14 -1.63
N TYR A 427 11.24 3.33 -2.00
CA TYR A 427 10.72 3.60 -3.33
C TYR A 427 11.74 3.42 -4.44
N VAL A 428 12.88 4.11 -4.33
CA VAL A 428 13.92 4.07 -5.36
C VAL A 428 14.50 2.66 -5.46
N ASP A 429 14.64 1.96 -4.34
CA ASP A 429 15.13 0.58 -4.33
C ASP A 429 14.23 -0.36 -5.12
N LEU A 430 12.91 -0.11 -5.17
CA LEU A 430 11.96 -0.86 -5.97
C LEU A 430 11.78 -0.34 -7.41
N HIS A 431 12.16 0.91 -7.70
CA HIS A 431 11.97 1.56 -9.01
C HIS A 431 13.23 1.66 -9.87
N GLU A 432 14.42 1.51 -9.29
CA GLU A 432 15.68 1.54 -10.01
C GLU A 432 16.20 0.12 -10.30
N PRO A 433 16.60 -0.19 -11.54
CA PRO A 433 17.21 -1.46 -11.87
C PRO A 433 18.54 -1.61 -11.12
N GLY A 434 18.70 -2.74 -10.42
CA GLY A 434 19.88 -3.04 -9.60
C GLY A 434 19.52 -3.56 -8.21
N LEU A 435 20.50 -3.51 -7.32
CA LEU A 435 20.50 -4.02 -5.94
C LEU A 435 20.35 -5.55 -5.85
N ILE A 436 19.23 -6.12 -6.30
CA ILE A 436 18.95 -7.56 -6.34
C ILE A 436 18.19 -7.90 -7.63
N ASN A 437 18.72 -8.83 -8.42
CA ASN A 437 18.09 -9.42 -9.61
C ASN A 437 17.62 -8.43 -10.70
N ASN A 438 18.02 -7.15 -10.64
CA ASN A 438 17.61 -6.07 -11.55
C ASN A 438 16.08 -5.84 -11.69
N LYS A 439 15.25 -6.47 -10.86
CA LYS A 439 13.79 -6.31 -10.90
C LYS A 439 13.36 -4.89 -10.53
N VAL A 440 12.33 -4.40 -11.23
CA VAL A 440 11.70 -3.09 -11.06
C VAL A 440 10.19 -3.27 -10.88
N PHE A 441 9.60 -2.59 -9.89
CA PHE A 441 8.20 -2.70 -9.51
C PHE A 441 7.47 -1.40 -9.80
N THR A 442 7.03 -1.19 -11.04
CA THR A 442 6.37 0.05 -11.48
C THR A 442 4.99 0.29 -10.88
N ASN A 443 4.42 -0.73 -10.24
CA ASN A 443 3.12 -0.68 -9.56
C ASN A 443 3.26 -0.60 -8.04
N ALA A 444 4.47 -0.28 -7.55
CA ALA A 444 4.69 -0.06 -6.14
C ALA A 444 4.51 1.42 -5.79
N GLU A 445 3.55 1.74 -4.93
CA GLU A 445 3.06 3.09 -4.67
C GLU A 445 3.21 3.48 -3.20
N TRP A 446 3.44 4.77 -2.94
CA TRP A 446 3.48 5.30 -1.58
C TRP A 446 2.11 5.28 -0.93
N SER A 447 2.02 4.82 0.31
CA SER A 447 0.76 4.79 1.07
C SER A 447 0.03 6.14 1.08
N TRP A 448 0.75 7.25 1.29
CA TRP A 448 0.11 8.57 1.29
C TRP A 448 -0.55 8.90 -0.05
N LYS A 449 0.07 8.51 -1.16
CA LYS A 449 -0.43 8.77 -2.52
C LYS A 449 -1.64 7.90 -2.83
N VAL A 450 -1.60 6.63 -2.41
CA VAL A 450 -2.73 5.70 -2.53
C VAL A 450 -3.99 6.25 -1.86
N GLU A 451 -3.85 6.98 -0.76
CA GLU A 451 -5.01 7.55 -0.06
C GLU A 451 -5.44 8.94 -0.59
N LYS A 452 -4.47 9.83 -0.84
CA LYS A 452 -4.71 11.27 -1.04
C LYS A 452 -4.55 11.76 -2.47
N ASP A 453 -3.93 10.98 -3.35
CA ASP A 453 -3.72 11.35 -4.75
C ASP A 453 -4.77 10.65 -5.64
N PRO A 454 -5.75 11.38 -6.20
CA PRO A 454 -6.77 10.80 -7.07
C PRO A 454 -6.19 10.12 -8.32
N GLU A 455 -5.01 10.53 -8.80
CA GLU A 455 -4.38 9.85 -9.94
C GLU A 455 -3.93 8.43 -9.56
N ILE A 456 -3.49 8.21 -8.32
CA ILE A 456 -3.16 6.88 -7.83
C ILE A 456 -4.41 6.14 -7.40
N ARG A 457 -5.20 6.72 -6.50
CA ARG A 457 -6.39 6.07 -5.93
C ARG A 457 -7.47 5.80 -6.96
N ASP A 458 -7.93 6.82 -7.67
CA ASP A 458 -9.14 6.74 -8.50
C ASP A 458 -8.82 6.26 -9.92
N ARG A 459 -7.64 6.60 -10.46
CA ARG A 459 -7.24 6.22 -11.82
C ARG A 459 -6.41 4.95 -11.87
N LYS A 460 -5.30 4.84 -11.11
CA LYS A 460 -4.46 3.63 -11.14
C LYS A 460 -5.12 2.46 -10.40
N LEU A 461 -5.64 2.69 -9.20
CA LEU A 461 -6.34 1.69 -8.38
C LEU A 461 -7.85 1.67 -8.61
N LYS A 462 -8.38 2.45 -9.57
CA LYS A 462 -9.80 2.47 -9.96
C LYS A 462 -10.79 2.75 -8.82
N GLY A 463 -10.35 3.47 -7.78
CA GLY A 463 -11.15 3.75 -6.59
C GLY A 463 -11.44 2.52 -5.74
N ASP A 464 -10.68 1.43 -5.93
CA ASP A 464 -10.93 0.14 -5.31
C ASP A 464 -9.68 -0.39 -4.59
N TRP A 465 -9.73 -0.42 -3.26
CA TRP A 465 -8.60 -0.84 -2.42
C TRP A 465 -8.22 -2.31 -2.63
N ARG A 466 -9.14 -3.12 -3.15
CA ARG A 466 -8.90 -4.54 -3.47
C ARG A 466 -7.99 -4.75 -4.67
N ASN A 467 -7.69 -3.68 -5.43
CA ASN A 467 -6.67 -3.73 -6.48
C ASN A 467 -5.25 -3.65 -5.93
N ILE A 468 -5.08 -3.44 -4.61
CA ILE A 468 -3.80 -3.60 -3.93
C ILE A 468 -3.58 -5.09 -3.70
N GLU A 469 -2.42 -5.62 -4.08
CA GLU A 469 -2.08 -7.02 -3.83
C GLU A 469 -1.25 -7.19 -2.55
N TYR A 470 -0.31 -6.28 -2.30
CA TYR A 470 0.60 -6.37 -1.16
C TYR A 470 0.74 -5.04 -0.42
N ILE A 471 0.97 -5.11 0.89
CA ILE A 471 1.31 -3.97 1.73
C ILE A 471 2.63 -4.27 2.44
N ALA A 472 3.67 -3.49 2.14
CA ALA A 472 4.92 -3.47 2.87
C ALA A 472 4.77 -2.56 4.10
N LEU A 473 4.13 -3.09 5.14
CA LEU A 473 3.71 -2.37 6.33
C LEU A 473 4.92 -1.85 7.13
N SER A 474 4.88 -0.56 7.48
CA SER A 474 5.83 0.10 8.36
C SER A 474 5.13 0.89 9.47
N HIS A 475 5.91 1.43 10.41
CA HIS A 475 5.46 2.41 11.39
C HIS A 475 4.66 3.55 10.76
N GLU A 476 5.18 4.09 9.66
CA GLU A 476 4.56 5.24 9.01
C GLU A 476 3.20 4.89 8.42
N ILE A 477 3.08 3.73 7.76
CA ILE A 477 1.80 3.32 7.17
C ILE A 477 0.72 3.20 8.25
N LEU A 478 1.04 2.64 9.42
CA LEU A 478 0.09 2.60 10.54
C LEU A 478 -0.28 4.01 11.04
N ARG A 479 0.70 4.91 11.16
CA ARG A 479 0.47 6.30 11.54
C ARG A 479 -0.46 6.99 10.52
N GLN A 480 -0.24 6.75 9.24
CA GLN A 480 -1.04 7.30 8.15
C GLN A 480 -2.48 6.76 8.17
N ILE A 481 -2.67 5.45 8.30
CA ILE A 481 -4.00 4.83 8.46
C ILE A 481 -4.77 5.51 9.59
N ARG A 482 -4.13 5.76 10.74
CA ARG A 482 -4.77 6.43 11.88
C ARG A 482 -5.13 7.90 11.62
N LEU A 483 -4.37 8.59 10.76
CA LEU A 483 -4.55 10.01 10.46
C LEU A 483 -5.55 10.26 9.34
N PHE A 484 -5.84 9.26 8.52
CA PHE A 484 -6.76 9.39 7.41
C PHE A 484 -8.21 9.19 7.86
N GLU A 485 -9.09 10.08 7.39
CA GLU A 485 -10.55 9.96 7.60
C GLU A 485 -11.21 8.95 6.65
N ASN A 486 -10.48 8.48 5.65
CA ASN A 486 -10.96 7.53 4.65
C ASN A 486 -10.38 6.13 4.94
N ASP A 487 -11.21 5.11 4.81
CA ASP A 487 -10.87 3.74 5.22
C ASP A 487 -10.16 2.95 4.09
N PHE A 488 -9.64 3.58 3.04
CA PHE A 488 -9.14 2.85 1.86
C PHE A 488 -7.95 1.94 2.20
N LEU A 489 -6.87 2.49 2.77
CA LEU A 489 -5.74 1.69 3.25
C LEU A 489 -6.10 0.83 4.47
N ALA A 490 -6.98 1.31 5.35
CA ALA A 490 -7.43 0.54 6.51
C ALA A 490 -8.14 -0.74 6.07
N ASN A 491 -9.02 -0.66 5.07
CA ASN A 491 -9.74 -1.78 4.51
C ASN A 491 -8.80 -2.77 3.82
N ALA A 492 -7.83 -2.29 3.03
CA ALA A 492 -6.82 -3.16 2.43
C ALA A 492 -6.02 -3.92 3.49
N PHE A 493 -5.60 -3.24 4.56
CA PHE A 493 -4.84 -3.86 5.64
C PHE A 493 -5.69 -4.83 6.47
N ASN A 494 -6.92 -4.47 6.85
CA ASN A 494 -7.80 -5.33 7.64
C ASN A 494 -8.25 -6.59 6.89
N ASN A 495 -8.25 -6.55 5.55
CA ASN A 495 -8.53 -7.69 4.69
C ASN A 495 -7.25 -8.25 4.07
N SER A 496 -6.21 -8.42 4.89
CA SER A 496 -4.93 -8.96 4.45
C SER A 496 -4.36 -10.01 5.39
N VAL A 497 -3.51 -10.88 4.86
CA VAL A 497 -2.80 -11.93 5.59
C VAL A 497 -1.31 -11.65 5.63
N LYS A 498 -0.69 -11.81 6.81
CA LYS A 498 0.75 -11.57 6.99
C LYS A 498 1.57 -12.68 6.32
N LEU A 499 2.48 -12.32 5.44
CA LEU A 499 3.40 -13.24 4.74
C LEU A 499 4.81 -13.25 5.32
N ALA A 500 5.31 -12.09 5.75
CA ALA A 500 6.65 -11.95 6.32
C ALA A 500 6.67 -10.88 7.42
N ASP A 501 7.58 -11.01 8.38
CA ASP A 501 7.62 -10.16 9.58
C ASP A 501 9.05 -10.01 10.11
N TRP A 502 9.52 -8.77 10.23
CA TRP A 502 10.83 -8.41 10.78
C TRP A 502 10.68 -7.49 12.00
N SER A 503 9.68 -7.75 12.85
CA SER A 503 9.42 -6.98 14.08
C SER A 503 10.06 -7.54 15.37
N GLN A 504 10.62 -8.76 15.34
CA GLN A 504 11.02 -9.50 16.55
C GLN A 504 11.98 -8.75 17.49
N ASN A 505 12.88 -7.91 16.96
CA ASN A 505 13.86 -7.15 17.73
C ASN A 505 13.60 -5.63 17.72
N SER A 506 12.40 -5.22 17.31
CA SER A 506 12.02 -3.82 17.25
C SER A 506 11.96 -3.21 18.64
N SER A 507 12.41 -1.96 18.76
CA SER A 507 12.18 -1.13 19.93
C SER A 507 10.80 -0.44 19.92
N SER A 508 10.00 -0.64 18.87
CA SER A 508 8.65 -0.10 18.77
C SER A 508 7.66 -0.87 19.65
N HIS A 509 6.80 -0.13 20.35
CA HIS A 509 5.52 -0.68 20.79
C HIS A 509 4.59 -0.77 19.58
N ILE A 510 4.10 -1.96 19.24
CA ILE A 510 3.26 -2.20 18.04
C ILE A 510 1.89 -2.74 18.49
N ASN A 511 0.82 -2.04 18.14
CA ASN A 511 -0.56 -2.46 18.33
C ASN A 511 -1.31 -2.29 17.01
N LEU A 512 -1.36 -3.37 16.23
CA LEU A 512 -1.94 -3.38 14.88
C LEU A 512 -3.45 -3.08 14.87
N PRO A 513 -4.30 -3.65 15.76
CA PRO A 513 -5.74 -3.32 15.78
C PRO A 513 -6.04 -1.83 16.03
N MET A 514 -5.14 -1.12 16.70
CA MET A 514 -5.28 0.32 16.98
C MET A 514 -4.44 1.20 16.04
N TYR A 515 -3.71 0.60 15.09
CA TYR A 515 -2.74 1.25 14.22
C TYR A 515 -1.71 2.11 14.97
N ILE A 516 -1.20 1.61 16.10
CA ILE A 516 -0.20 2.30 16.91
C ILE A 516 1.17 1.65 16.71
N SER A 517 2.15 2.47 16.35
CA SER A 517 3.57 2.14 16.42
C SER A 517 4.33 3.33 16.99
N THR A 518 5.46 3.11 17.67
CA THR A 518 6.26 4.18 18.30
C THR A 518 7.62 4.42 17.63
N ASN A 519 8.13 3.49 16.81
CA ASN A 519 9.39 3.63 16.08
C ASN A 519 9.36 2.87 14.74
N GLY A 520 10.22 3.29 13.79
CA GLY A 520 10.30 2.74 12.42
C GLY A 520 11.33 1.63 12.19
N ASP A 521 11.82 0.98 13.25
CA ASP A 521 12.86 -0.07 13.20
C ASP A 521 12.28 -1.48 12.95
N TRP A 522 11.19 -1.57 12.18
CA TRP A 522 10.53 -2.82 11.81
C TRP A 522 9.75 -2.67 10.51
N MET A 523 9.51 -3.80 9.84
CA MET A 523 8.60 -3.91 8.71
C MET A 523 7.96 -5.29 8.66
N SER A 524 6.86 -5.41 7.93
CA SER A 524 6.23 -6.69 7.59
C SER A 524 5.55 -6.61 6.23
N ILE A 525 5.25 -7.76 5.64
CA ILE A 525 4.57 -7.84 4.34
C ILE A 525 3.24 -8.56 4.54
N TYR A 526 2.19 -7.93 4.04
CA TYR A 526 0.84 -8.46 3.99
C TYR A 526 0.41 -8.66 2.55
N LYS A 527 -0.35 -9.71 2.29
CA LYS A 527 -1.06 -9.94 1.03
C LYS A 527 -2.53 -9.64 1.26
N VAL A 528 -3.09 -8.73 0.48
CA VAL A 528 -4.53 -8.44 0.50
C VAL A 528 -5.25 -9.68 -0.02
N VAL A 529 -6.30 -10.10 0.68
CA VAL A 529 -7.13 -11.25 0.29
C VAL A 529 -7.70 -10.97 -1.10
N ASP A 530 -7.82 -12.02 -1.92
CA ASP A 530 -8.28 -11.88 -3.29
C ASP A 530 -9.65 -11.19 -3.33
N LYS A 531 -9.81 -10.23 -4.26
CA LYS A 531 -11.03 -9.44 -4.40
C LYS A 531 -12.28 -10.32 -4.53
N ASP A 532 -12.15 -11.43 -5.23
CA ASP A 532 -13.25 -12.34 -5.49
C ASP A 532 -13.57 -13.19 -4.24
N GLU A 533 -12.56 -13.61 -3.50
CA GLU A 533 -12.75 -14.29 -2.21
C GLU A 533 -13.45 -13.37 -1.19
N ILE A 534 -13.07 -12.08 -1.12
CA ILE A 534 -13.77 -11.14 -0.23
C ILE A 534 -15.21 -10.93 -0.71
N THR A 535 -15.44 -10.88 -2.03
CA THR A 535 -16.80 -10.81 -2.62
C THR A 535 -17.67 -11.99 -2.20
N LEU A 536 -17.15 -13.22 -2.31
CA LEU A 536 -17.87 -14.44 -1.90
C LEU A 536 -18.14 -14.45 -0.39
N ASN A 537 -17.19 -13.97 0.43
CA ASN A 537 -17.35 -13.85 1.88
C ASN A 537 -18.44 -12.85 2.27
N GLU A 538 -18.42 -11.63 1.74
CA GLU A 538 -19.43 -10.60 2.08
C GLU A 538 -20.82 -10.99 1.58
N THR A 539 -20.90 -11.59 0.40
CA THR A 539 -22.18 -12.04 -0.16
C THR A 539 -22.73 -13.27 0.55
N TRP A 540 -21.87 -14.16 1.07
CA TRP A 540 -22.28 -15.23 1.96
C TRP A 540 -22.80 -14.70 3.30
N LYS A 541 -22.12 -13.71 3.90
CA LYS A 541 -22.60 -13.05 5.14
C LYS A 541 -24.00 -12.44 4.94
N PHE A 542 -24.21 -11.73 3.83
CA PHE A 542 -25.52 -11.20 3.48
C PHE A 542 -26.55 -12.32 3.30
N TYR A 543 -26.23 -13.35 2.51
CA TYR A 543 -27.12 -14.48 2.23
C TYR A 543 -27.63 -15.13 3.51
N LYS A 544 -26.73 -15.44 4.46
CA LYS A 544 -27.09 -16.00 5.75
C LYS A 544 -28.07 -15.12 6.52
N LYS A 545 -27.82 -13.82 6.56
CA LYS A 545 -28.67 -12.86 7.26
C LYS A 545 -30.05 -12.72 6.62
N ASN A 546 -30.11 -12.77 5.29
CA ASN A 546 -31.33 -12.45 4.54
C ASN A 546 -32.24 -13.66 4.34
N PHE A 547 -31.68 -14.81 3.96
CA PHE A 547 -32.45 -15.99 3.51
C PHE A 547 -32.47 -17.16 4.49
N ILE A 548 -31.49 -17.27 5.40
CA ILE A 548 -31.54 -18.29 6.45
C ILE A 548 -32.40 -17.77 7.61
N LYS A 549 -33.47 -18.51 7.92
CA LYS A 549 -34.36 -18.29 9.07
C LYS A 549 -34.28 -19.48 10.02
N SER A 550 -34.73 -19.27 11.26
CA SER A 550 -34.62 -20.27 12.32
C SER A 550 -33.16 -20.78 12.44
N TYR A 551 -32.96 -22.07 12.70
CA TYR A 551 -31.63 -22.68 12.77
C TYR A 551 -31.09 -23.15 11.41
N GLY A 552 -31.84 -23.05 10.32
CA GLY A 552 -31.42 -23.57 9.01
C GLY A 552 -32.45 -23.53 7.87
N GLN A 553 -33.59 -22.89 8.04
CA GLN A 553 -34.61 -22.82 7.00
C GLN A 553 -34.21 -21.81 5.91
N ILE A 554 -34.20 -22.21 4.64
CA ILE A 554 -34.02 -21.29 3.53
C ILE A 554 -35.38 -20.78 3.07
N VAL A 555 -35.62 -19.47 3.17
CA VAL A 555 -36.89 -18.85 2.80
C VAL A 555 -36.66 -17.84 1.68
N ASP A 556 -37.25 -18.11 0.52
CA ASP A 556 -37.42 -17.11 -0.52
C ASP A 556 -38.35 -16.00 0.01
N GLN A 557 -37.80 -14.79 0.11
CA GLN A 557 -38.51 -13.65 0.70
C GLN A 557 -39.68 -13.17 -0.16
N GLU A 558 -39.65 -13.42 -1.47
CA GLU A 558 -40.70 -12.96 -2.40
C GLU A 558 -41.92 -13.88 -2.34
N THR A 559 -41.69 -15.19 -2.25
CA THR A 559 -42.76 -16.20 -2.26
C THR A 559 -43.13 -16.72 -0.88
N GLY A 560 -42.26 -16.58 0.12
CA GLY A 560 -42.40 -17.17 1.44
C GLY A 560 -42.23 -18.69 1.47
N LYS A 561 -41.68 -19.27 0.39
CA LYS A 561 -41.52 -20.72 0.23
C LYS A 561 -40.12 -21.17 0.64
N THR A 562 -40.06 -22.42 1.10
CA THR A 562 -38.83 -23.19 1.27
C THR A 562 -38.90 -24.39 0.35
N THR A 563 -37.92 -24.53 -0.54
CA THR A 563 -37.80 -25.68 -1.44
C THR A 563 -36.59 -26.53 -1.06
N SER A 564 -36.64 -27.82 -1.39
CA SER A 564 -35.48 -28.71 -1.24
C SER A 564 -34.29 -28.20 -2.07
N GLU A 565 -34.57 -27.67 -3.27
CA GLU A 565 -33.59 -26.99 -4.12
C GLU A 565 -32.89 -25.86 -3.34
N GLY A 566 -33.66 -24.98 -2.69
CA GLY A 566 -33.07 -23.86 -1.98
C GLY A 566 -32.24 -24.26 -0.75
N GLN A 567 -32.64 -25.36 -0.08
CA GLN A 567 -31.85 -25.99 0.97
C GLN A 567 -30.52 -26.53 0.43
N SER A 568 -30.57 -27.23 -0.71
CA SER A 568 -29.39 -27.81 -1.36
C SER A 568 -28.36 -26.74 -1.74
N TYR A 569 -28.81 -25.61 -2.31
CA TYR A 569 -27.93 -24.49 -2.64
C TYR A 569 -27.22 -23.92 -1.42
N ALA A 570 -27.94 -23.77 -0.30
CA ALA A 570 -27.35 -23.27 0.93
C ALA A 570 -26.32 -24.25 1.52
N MET A 571 -26.57 -25.56 1.45
CA MET A 571 -25.61 -26.58 1.89
C MET A 571 -24.34 -26.57 1.04
N LEU A 572 -24.48 -26.53 -0.29
CA LEU A 572 -23.35 -26.43 -1.23
C LEU A 572 -22.51 -25.16 -0.97
N LYS A 573 -23.15 -24.00 -0.83
CA LYS A 573 -22.46 -22.74 -0.49
C LYS A 573 -21.74 -22.84 0.85
N ALA A 574 -22.40 -23.36 1.88
CA ALA A 574 -21.82 -23.46 3.22
C ALA A 574 -20.57 -24.37 3.24
N VAL A 575 -20.58 -25.50 2.53
CA VAL A 575 -19.42 -26.40 2.50
C VAL A 575 -18.23 -25.80 1.75
N TRP A 576 -18.45 -25.15 0.59
CA TRP A 576 -17.38 -24.45 -0.12
C TRP A 576 -16.80 -23.29 0.68
N MET A 577 -17.65 -22.52 1.37
CA MET A 577 -17.21 -21.45 2.28
C MET A 577 -16.56 -21.95 3.57
N GLY A 578 -16.57 -23.27 3.84
CA GLY A 578 -16.07 -23.83 5.10
C GLY A 578 -16.90 -23.46 6.33
N ASP A 579 -18.16 -23.06 6.15
CA ASP A 579 -19.06 -22.64 7.22
C ASP A 579 -19.84 -23.82 7.81
N LYS A 580 -19.16 -24.59 8.66
CA LYS A 580 -19.73 -25.79 9.29
C LYS A 580 -21.01 -25.52 10.07
N ALA A 581 -21.10 -24.38 10.75
CA ALA A 581 -22.25 -24.04 11.58
C ALA A 581 -23.51 -23.81 10.73
N ALA A 582 -23.38 -23.06 9.63
CA ALA A 582 -24.48 -22.89 8.69
C ALA A 582 -24.84 -24.23 8.02
N PHE A 583 -23.84 -25.02 7.60
CA PHE A 583 -24.07 -26.33 6.99
C PHE A 583 -24.87 -27.27 7.90
N ASP A 584 -24.43 -27.42 9.16
CA ASP A 584 -25.09 -28.29 10.15
C ASP A 584 -26.52 -27.83 10.44
N GLY A 585 -26.73 -26.52 10.56
CA GLY A 585 -28.05 -25.95 10.81
C GLY A 585 -29.03 -26.20 9.67
N VAL A 586 -28.61 -25.92 8.43
CA VAL A 586 -29.40 -26.13 7.21
C VAL A 586 -29.71 -27.60 6.99
N TRP A 587 -28.72 -28.50 7.19
CA TRP A 587 -28.95 -29.94 7.07
C TRP A 587 -29.91 -30.47 8.13
N ALA A 588 -29.74 -30.07 9.39
CA ALA A 588 -30.63 -30.46 10.47
C ALA A 588 -32.07 -30.02 10.19
N TRP A 589 -32.27 -28.76 9.79
CA TRP A 589 -33.60 -28.26 9.48
C TRP A 589 -34.24 -29.04 8.33
N THR A 590 -33.47 -29.31 7.27
CA THR A 590 -33.93 -30.05 6.10
C THR A 590 -34.38 -31.47 6.47
N ARG A 591 -33.61 -32.17 7.28
CA ARG A 591 -34.00 -33.49 7.80
C ARG A 591 -35.27 -33.42 8.66
N ASP A 592 -35.33 -32.45 9.56
CA ASP A 592 -36.42 -32.32 10.53
C ASP A 592 -37.77 -31.96 9.88
N HIS A 593 -37.77 -31.34 8.69
CA HIS A 593 -38.98 -30.78 8.06
C HIS A 593 -39.27 -31.27 6.64
N MET A 594 -38.27 -31.79 5.91
CA MET A 594 -38.41 -32.19 4.50
C MET A 594 -38.14 -33.69 4.28
N GLN A 595 -37.37 -34.35 5.15
CA GLN A 595 -37.12 -35.79 5.07
C GLN A 595 -38.17 -36.65 5.82
N HIS A 596 -39.45 -36.51 5.44
CA HIS A 596 -40.58 -37.20 6.08
C HIS A 596 -41.18 -38.35 5.27
N ARG A 597 -40.61 -38.67 4.11
CA ARG A 597 -41.13 -39.69 3.21
C ARG A 597 -40.97 -41.08 3.81
N GLU A 598 -42.05 -41.86 3.80
CA GLU A 598 -41.99 -43.24 4.28
C GLU A 598 -41.38 -44.16 3.21
N GLY A 599 -40.30 -44.86 3.55
CA GLY A 599 -39.71 -45.90 2.70
C GLY A 599 -38.57 -45.45 1.78
N ASP A 600 -38.14 -44.18 1.85
CA ASP A 600 -36.90 -43.66 1.27
C ASP A 600 -36.33 -42.51 2.11
N LYS A 601 -35.13 -42.04 1.74
CA LYS A 601 -34.42 -40.90 2.33
C LYS A 601 -34.46 -39.65 1.47
N LEU A 602 -35.23 -39.65 0.38
CA LEU A 602 -35.40 -38.49 -0.49
C LEU A 602 -36.10 -37.35 0.25
N LEU A 603 -35.97 -36.15 -0.29
CA LEU A 603 -36.47 -34.93 0.32
C LEU A 603 -37.78 -34.51 -0.31
N SER A 604 -38.75 -34.16 0.53
CA SER A 604 -39.97 -33.51 0.08
C SER A 604 -39.64 -32.12 -0.47
N TRP A 605 -40.23 -31.72 -1.60
CA TRP A 605 -39.74 -30.54 -2.32
C TRP A 605 -40.30 -29.20 -1.83
N LEU A 606 -41.50 -29.13 -1.22
CA LEU A 606 -42.15 -27.84 -0.92
C LEU A 606 -42.68 -27.71 0.51
N TRP A 607 -42.18 -26.68 1.19
CA TRP A 607 -42.64 -26.20 2.48
C TRP A 607 -43.12 -24.74 2.38
N GLU A 608 -44.32 -24.45 2.87
CA GLU A 608 -44.92 -23.10 2.83
C GLU A 608 -45.83 -22.90 4.04
N LYS A 609 -45.87 -21.69 4.61
CA LYS A 609 -46.73 -21.33 5.77
C LYS A 609 -46.57 -22.32 6.94
N ASP A 610 -45.33 -22.59 7.31
CA ASP A 610 -44.94 -23.44 8.45
C ASP A 610 -45.48 -24.89 8.38
N LYS A 611 -45.68 -25.43 7.18
CA LYS A 611 -46.03 -26.83 6.96
C LYS A 611 -45.50 -27.39 5.65
N LEU A 612 -45.38 -28.71 5.59
CA LEU A 612 -45.11 -29.44 4.37
C LEU A 612 -46.35 -29.38 3.46
N VAL A 613 -46.20 -28.84 2.25
CA VAL A 613 -47.30 -28.67 1.29
C VAL A 613 -47.29 -29.75 0.22
N ASP A 614 -46.11 -30.18 -0.22
CA ASP A 614 -45.95 -31.26 -1.18
C ASP A 614 -44.78 -32.16 -0.79
N ALA A 615 -45.08 -33.46 -0.65
CA ALA A 615 -44.15 -34.50 -0.22
C ALA A 615 -43.38 -35.16 -1.38
N SER A 616 -43.65 -34.77 -2.63
CA SER A 616 -42.96 -35.29 -3.82
C SER A 616 -41.46 -34.94 -3.76
N SER A 617 -40.60 -35.73 -4.40
CA SER A 617 -39.16 -35.42 -4.46
C SER A 617 -38.81 -34.58 -5.68
N ALA A 618 -37.71 -33.85 -5.60
CA ALA A 618 -37.12 -33.10 -6.70
C ALA A 618 -35.66 -33.51 -6.80
N SER A 619 -35.31 -34.21 -7.88
CA SER A 619 -34.06 -34.98 -7.94
C SER A 619 -32.80 -34.11 -8.00
N ASP A 620 -32.90 -32.86 -8.46
CA ASP A 620 -31.82 -31.88 -8.37
C ASP A 620 -31.42 -31.59 -6.93
N ALA A 621 -32.40 -31.41 -6.04
CA ALA A 621 -32.13 -31.13 -4.65
C ALA A 621 -31.52 -32.35 -3.94
N ASP A 622 -32.01 -33.55 -4.27
CA ASP A 622 -31.50 -34.79 -3.71
C ASP A 622 -30.04 -35.04 -4.12
N GLU A 623 -29.68 -34.87 -5.40
CA GLU A 623 -28.29 -35.00 -5.86
C GLU A 623 -27.39 -33.90 -5.27
N ASP A 624 -27.85 -32.66 -5.19
CA ASP A 624 -27.05 -31.53 -4.68
C ASP A 624 -26.77 -31.69 -3.19
N ILE A 625 -27.73 -32.20 -2.41
CA ILE A 625 -27.53 -32.51 -0.99
C ILE A 625 -26.62 -33.72 -0.82
N ALA A 626 -26.73 -34.76 -1.65
CA ALA A 626 -25.82 -35.89 -1.61
C ALA A 626 -24.37 -35.42 -1.87
N LEU A 627 -24.15 -34.58 -2.88
CA LEU A 627 -22.85 -33.97 -3.17
C LEU A 627 -22.35 -33.11 -1.99
N ALA A 628 -23.20 -32.24 -1.46
CA ALA A 628 -22.84 -31.36 -0.35
C ALA A 628 -22.41 -32.16 0.90
N LEU A 629 -23.10 -33.27 1.20
CA LEU A 629 -22.75 -34.16 2.30
C LEU A 629 -21.42 -34.91 2.06
N ILE A 630 -21.15 -35.35 0.83
CA ILE A 630 -19.85 -35.95 0.46
C ILE A 630 -18.73 -34.93 0.67
N PHE A 631 -18.89 -33.71 0.17
CA PHE A 631 -17.93 -32.64 0.38
C PHE A 631 -17.76 -32.29 1.86
N ALA A 632 -18.83 -32.25 2.64
CA ALA A 632 -18.78 -31.96 4.06
C ALA A 632 -18.02 -33.03 4.84
N SER A 633 -18.13 -34.30 4.43
CA SER A 633 -17.39 -35.41 5.06
C SER A 633 -15.87 -35.20 4.98
N LYS A 634 -15.38 -34.57 3.90
CA LYS A 634 -13.97 -34.26 3.68
C LYS A 634 -13.58 -32.93 4.29
N ARG A 635 -14.34 -31.87 3.97
CA ARG A 635 -14.07 -30.49 4.41
C ARG A 635 -14.08 -30.35 5.93
N PHE A 636 -14.96 -31.06 6.62
CA PHE A 636 -15.14 -30.98 8.07
C PHE A 636 -14.63 -32.20 8.83
N ASP A 637 -14.03 -33.17 8.13
CA ASP A 637 -13.49 -34.42 8.69
C ASP A 637 -14.49 -35.15 9.63
N ASP A 638 -15.72 -35.32 9.16
CA ASP A 638 -16.81 -35.94 9.95
C ASP A 638 -17.59 -36.94 9.11
N ASN A 639 -17.37 -38.22 9.40
CA ASN A 639 -17.90 -39.34 8.62
C ASN A 639 -19.43 -39.47 8.68
N LYS A 640 -20.12 -38.78 9.61
CA LYS A 640 -21.60 -38.83 9.67
C LYS A 640 -22.24 -38.31 8.38
N TYR A 641 -21.63 -37.31 7.73
CA TYR A 641 -22.15 -36.76 6.49
C TYR A 641 -22.07 -37.78 5.36
N LEU A 642 -20.99 -38.58 5.32
CA LEU A 642 -20.84 -39.65 4.33
C LEU A 642 -21.86 -40.78 4.52
N VAL A 643 -22.23 -41.08 5.77
CA VAL A 643 -23.30 -42.05 6.08
C VAL A 643 -24.64 -41.56 5.54
N ASP A 644 -24.99 -40.30 5.82
CA ASP A 644 -26.22 -39.67 5.31
C ASP A 644 -26.21 -39.62 3.77
N ALA A 645 -25.08 -39.24 3.15
CA ALA A 645 -24.92 -39.20 1.70
C ALA A 645 -25.15 -40.57 1.04
N LYS A 646 -24.55 -41.64 1.58
CA LYS A 646 -24.72 -43.00 1.05
C LYS A 646 -26.16 -43.48 1.11
N ALA A 647 -26.88 -43.15 2.17
CA ALA A 647 -28.30 -43.49 2.29
C ALA A 647 -29.13 -42.76 1.23
N LEU A 648 -28.82 -41.48 0.98
CA LEU A 648 -29.48 -40.69 -0.05
C LEU A 648 -29.16 -41.20 -1.47
N LEU A 649 -27.89 -41.46 -1.79
CA LEU A 649 -27.46 -42.00 -3.09
C LEU A 649 -28.14 -43.33 -3.43
N ALA A 650 -28.26 -44.23 -2.47
CA ALA A 650 -28.93 -45.51 -2.67
C ALA A 650 -30.41 -45.33 -3.07
N ASP A 651 -31.09 -44.33 -2.50
CA ASP A 651 -32.47 -44.03 -2.81
C ASP A 651 -32.65 -43.23 -4.10
N ILE A 652 -31.73 -42.29 -4.39
CA ILE A 652 -31.66 -41.61 -5.69
C ILE A 652 -31.55 -42.64 -6.81
N TRP A 653 -30.59 -43.56 -6.73
CA TRP A 653 -30.43 -44.58 -7.76
C TRP A 653 -31.67 -45.47 -7.89
N ARG A 654 -32.26 -45.87 -6.76
CA ARG A 654 -33.42 -46.77 -6.74
C ARG A 654 -34.71 -46.14 -7.29
N LYS A 655 -34.86 -44.83 -7.17
CA LYS A 655 -36.14 -44.14 -7.39
C LYS A 655 -36.12 -43.10 -8.50
N GLU A 656 -34.95 -42.54 -8.81
CA GLU A 656 -34.78 -41.38 -9.68
C GLU A 656 -33.86 -41.67 -10.87
N VAL A 657 -33.28 -42.87 -10.93
CA VAL A 657 -32.58 -43.39 -12.12
C VAL A 657 -33.42 -44.50 -12.73
N VAL A 658 -33.82 -44.33 -13.99
CA VAL A 658 -34.58 -45.32 -14.76
C VAL A 658 -33.81 -45.74 -16.01
N GLN A 659 -34.11 -46.92 -16.54
CA GLN A 659 -33.56 -47.37 -17.81
C GLN A 659 -34.60 -47.25 -18.92
N ILE A 660 -34.34 -46.43 -19.93
CA ILE A 660 -35.22 -46.19 -21.08
C ILE A 660 -34.45 -46.46 -22.37
N ALA A 661 -35.00 -47.31 -23.25
CA ALA A 661 -34.39 -47.67 -24.53
C ALA A 661 -32.90 -48.07 -24.42
N GLY A 662 -32.52 -48.72 -23.31
CA GLY A 662 -31.16 -49.16 -23.03
C GLY A 662 -30.30 -48.17 -22.25
N ASN A 663 -30.61 -46.87 -22.22
CA ASN A 663 -29.84 -45.81 -21.54
C ASN A 663 -30.35 -45.55 -20.12
N LEU A 664 -29.47 -45.11 -19.22
CA LEU A 664 -29.83 -44.61 -17.89
C LEU A 664 -30.28 -43.15 -18.01
N VAL A 665 -31.42 -42.83 -17.40
CA VAL A 665 -32.03 -41.50 -17.43
C VAL A 665 -32.30 -41.06 -16.00
N PHE A 666 -31.79 -39.88 -15.65
CA PHE A 666 -32.11 -39.20 -14.40
C PHE A 666 -33.44 -38.46 -14.57
N VAL A 667 -34.47 -38.88 -13.82
CA VAL A 667 -35.81 -38.32 -13.93
C VAL A 667 -36.00 -37.17 -12.95
N SER A 668 -37.10 -36.43 -13.08
CA SER A 668 -37.32 -35.21 -12.28
C SER A 668 -37.66 -35.43 -10.81
N GLY A 669 -38.00 -36.67 -10.44
CA GLY A 669 -38.46 -37.03 -9.10
C GLY A 669 -38.89 -38.49 -9.04
N SER A 670 -39.05 -39.01 -7.83
CA SER A 670 -39.49 -40.37 -7.56
C SER A 670 -40.88 -40.73 -8.12
N ASP A 671 -41.71 -39.73 -8.46
CA ASP A 671 -43.02 -39.89 -9.07
C ASP A 671 -43.06 -39.46 -10.55
N ALA A 672 -41.91 -39.28 -11.23
CA ALA A 672 -41.82 -38.67 -12.56
C ALA A 672 -42.56 -39.39 -13.72
N LYS A 673 -43.09 -40.60 -13.51
CA LYS A 673 -43.78 -41.36 -14.56
C LYS A 673 -45.09 -40.67 -14.99
N ARG A 674 -45.28 -40.44 -16.29
CA ARG A 674 -46.49 -39.86 -16.88
C ARG A 674 -46.88 -40.64 -18.13
N GLY A 675 -48.00 -41.37 -18.08
CA GLY A 675 -48.41 -42.25 -19.18
C GLY A 675 -47.33 -43.29 -19.50
N ASN A 676 -46.87 -43.32 -20.76
CA ASN A 676 -45.80 -44.20 -21.24
C ASN A 676 -44.43 -43.50 -21.28
N GLY A 677 -44.20 -42.47 -20.48
CA GLY A 677 -42.91 -41.77 -20.42
C GLY A 677 -42.56 -41.28 -19.02
N TYR A 678 -41.39 -40.66 -18.89
CA TYR A 678 -40.90 -40.06 -17.65
C TYR A 678 -40.59 -38.59 -17.87
N LEU A 679 -40.98 -37.77 -16.90
CA LEU A 679 -40.59 -36.36 -16.85
C LEU A 679 -39.11 -36.24 -16.52
N VAL A 680 -38.41 -35.45 -17.32
CA VAL A 680 -36.99 -35.11 -17.12
C VAL A 680 -36.87 -33.60 -17.21
N ASN A 681 -36.17 -33.03 -16.24
CA ASN A 681 -35.71 -31.65 -16.31
C ASN A 681 -34.21 -31.71 -16.68
N PRO A 682 -33.82 -31.29 -17.90
CA PRO A 682 -32.42 -31.40 -18.32
C PRO A 682 -31.45 -30.63 -17.42
N SER A 683 -31.93 -29.64 -16.66
CA SER A 683 -31.13 -28.88 -15.68
C SER A 683 -30.74 -29.65 -14.43
N TYR A 684 -31.30 -30.84 -14.24
CA TYR A 684 -30.97 -31.77 -13.15
C TYR A 684 -29.86 -32.74 -13.56
N LEU A 685 -29.34 -32.66 -14.79
CA LEU A 685 -28.25 -33.51 -15.23
C LEU A 685 -26.93 -32.93 -14.70
N SER A 686 -26.30 -33.62 -13.74
CA SER A 686 -25.02 -33.23 -13.14
C SER A 686 -23.92 -34.30 -13.32
N PRO A 687 -23.38 -34.49 -14.54
CA PRO A 687 -22.38 -35.51 -14.82
C PRO A 687 -21.17 -35.49 -13.87
N GLY A 688 -20.68 -34.30 -13.52
CA GLY A 688 -19.56 -34.15 -12.58
C GLY A 688 -19.88 -34.66 -11.18
N SER A 689 -21.13 -34.48 -10.70
CA SER A 689 -21.58 -35.07 -9.44
C SER A 689 -21.61 -36.59 -9.52
N TYR A 690 -22.10 -37.15 -10.63
CA TYR A 690 -22.19 -38.61 -10.80
C TYR A 690 -20.81 -39.28 -10.81
N ARG A 691 -19.80 -38.65 -11.41
CA ARG A 691 -18.41 -39.15 -11.35
C ARG A 691 -17.88 -39.18 -9.92
N ILE A 692 -18.21 -38.17 -9.10
CA ILE A 692 -17.90 -38.19 -7.66
C ILE A 692 -18.70 -39.30 -6.95
N PHE A 693 -19.98 -39.48 -7.29
CA PHE A 693 -20.82 -40.53 -6.69
C PHE A 693 -20.31 -41.93 -7.01
N ALA A 694 -19.73 -42.15 -8.18
CA ALA A 694 -19.09 -43.42 -8.57
C ALA A 694 -17.93 -43.81 -7.62
N GLU A 695 -17.24 -42.84 -7.03
CA GLU A 695 -16.18 -43.07 -6.05
C GLU A 695 -16.74 -43.50 -4.67
N ILE A 696 -18.02 -43.17 -4.37
CA ILE A 696 -18.68 -43.44 -3.09
C ILE A 696 -19.54 -44.70 -3.13
N ASP A 697 -20.30 -44.87 -4.21
CA ASP A 697 -21.25 -45.94 -4.45
C ASP A 697 -20.81 -46.78 -5.66
N THR A 698 -20.00 -47.79 -5.38
CA THR A 698 -19.44 -48.70 -6.38
C THR A 698 -20.41 -49.81 -6.81
N LEU A 699 -21.61 -49.88 -6.22
CA LEU A 699 -22.62 -50.89 -6.56
C LEU A 699 -23.43 -50.50 -7.81
N HIS A 700 -23.45 -49.20 -8.13
CA HIS A 700 -24.25 -48.63 -9.20
C HIS A 700 -23.37 -47.92 -10.23
N ASN A 701 -23.81 -47.91 -11.49
CA ASN A 701 -23.00 -47.42 -12.60
C ASN A 701 -23.20 -45.91 -12.85
N TRP A 702 -22.78 -45.09 -11.88
CA TRP A 702 -22.88 -43.63 -11.94
C TRP A 702 -22.07 -43.03 -13.10
N GLU A 703 -20.93 -43.61 -13.45
CA GLU A 703 -20.15 -43.23 -14.64
C GLU A 703 -20.97 -43.34 -15.92
N ARG A 704 -21.71 -44.43 -16.07
CA ARG A 704 -22.62 -44.60 -17.20
C ARG A 704 -23.76 -43.58 -17.19
N LEU A 705 -24.31 -43.24 -16.02
CA LEU A 705 -25.33 -42.18 -15.93
C LEU A 705 -24.75 -40.83 -16.38
N ALA A 706 -23.49 -40.52 -16.05
CA ALA A 706 -22.79 -39.32 -16.54
C ALA A 706 -22.70 -39.29 -18.07
N ASP A 707 -22.27 -40.40 -18.67
CA ASP A 707 -22.12 -40.51 -20.12
C ASP A 707 -23.48 -40.50 -20.84
N ASP A 708 -24.48 -41.20 -20.31
CA ASP A 708 -25.85 -41.25 -20.83
C ASP A 708 -26.57 -39.89 -20.68
N SER A 709 -26.19 -39.07 -19.68
CA SER A 709 -26.66 -37.68 -19.55
C SER A 709 -26.16 -36.80 -20.70
N TYR A 710 -24.89 -36.92 -21.09
CA TYR A 710 -24.39 -36.25 -22.29
C TYR A 710 -25.06 -36.76 -23.56
N TYR A 711 -25.33 -38.07 -23.66
CA TYR A 711 -26.10 -38.62 -24.77
C TYR A 711 -27.49 -37.97 -24.86
N LEU A 712 -28.22 -37.88 -23.75
CA LEU A 712 -29.54 -37.26 -23.70
C LEU A 712 -29.50 -35.77 -24.06
N LEU A 713 -28.56 -35.00 -23.50
CA LEU A 713 -28.38 -33.59 -23.84
C LEU A 713 -28.08 -33.38 -25.33
N ASN A 714 -27.22 -34.23 -25.90
CA ASN A 714 -26.94 -34.17 -27.33
C ASN A 714 -28.17 -34.53 -28.18
N LYS A 715 -28.93 -35.55 -27.75
CA LYS A 715 -30.18 -35.96 -28.41
C LYS A 715 -31.21 -34.84 -28.40
N ILE A 716 -31.41 -34.16 -27.27
CA ILE A 716 -32.26 -32.97 -27.15
C ILE A 716 -31.83 -31.92 -28.18
N GLY A 717 -30.53 -31.59 -28.21
CA GLY A 717 -29.99 -30.57 -29.10
C GLY A 717 -30.11 -30.89 -30.59
N THR A 718 -30.12 -32.16 -30.99
CA THR A 718 -30.20 -32.57 -32.41
C THR A 718 -31.59 -32.96 -32.89
N GLU A 719 -32.40 -33.60 -32.04
CA GLU A 719 -33.67 -34.21 -32.43
C GLU A 719 -34.90 -33.42 -31.94
N TYR A 720 -34.73 -32.55 -30.93
CA TYR A 720 -35.84 -31.78 -30.34
C TYR A 720 -35.70 -30.26 -30.57
N SER A 721 -34.48 -29.74 -30.54
CA SER A 721 -34.18 -28.34 -30.89
C SER A 721 -33.82 -28.23 -32.38
N GLU A 722 -34.84 -28.29 -33.26
CA GLU A 722 -34.67 -28.34 -34.73
C GLU A 722 -33.99 -27.11 -35.36
N SER A 723 -33.80 -26.03 -34.59
CA SER A 723 -33.24 -24.75 -35.03
C SER A 723 -31.69 -24.71 -35.08
N GLY A 724 -31.02 -25.74 -34.57
CA GLY A 724 -29.55 -25.79 -34.50
C GLY A 724 -28.94 -24.90 -33.40
N THR A 725 -29.76 -24.31 -32.52
CA THR A 725 -29.27 -23.57 -31.33
C THR A 725 -28.73 -24.49 -30.23
N TYR A 726 -29.06 -25.80 -30.31
CA TYR A 726 -28.70 -26.80 -29.31
C TYR A 726 -29.26 -26.47 -27.91
N PHE A 727 -30.33 -25.66 -27.85
CA PHE A 727 -30.94 -25.20 -26.61
C PHE A 727 -31.73 -26.31 -25.91
N PRO A 728 -31.40 -26.64 -24.66
CA PRO A 728 -32.23 -27.54 -23.87
C PRO A 728 -33.48 -26.81 -23.34
N PRO A 729 -34.67 -27.44 -23.38
CA PRO A 729 -35.87 -26.92 -22.75
C PRO A 729 -35.82 -27.06 -21.23
N ASN A 730 -36.73 -26.38 -20.52
CA ASN A 730 -36.91 -26.53 -19.07
C ASN A 730 -37.35 -27.96 -18.72
N TRP A 731 -38.26 -28.55 -19.51
CA TRP A 731 -38.84 -29.86 -19.23
C TRP A 731 -39.09 -30.67 -20.51
N ILE A 732 -38.82 -31.97 -20.45
CA ILE A 732 -39.16 -32.93 -21.51
C ILE A 732 -39.86 -34.16 -20.96
N LEU A 733 -40.61 -34.85 -21.83
CA LEU A 733 -41.05 -36.21 -21.60
C LEU A 733 -40.21 -37.17 -22.44
N VAL A 734 -39.49 -38.08 -21.78
CA VAL A 734 -38.76 -39.17 -22.44
C VAL A 734 -39.66 -40.39 -22.49
N ASN A 735 -40.03 -40.84 -23.69
CA ASN A 735 -40.95 -41.94 -23.89
C ASN A 735 -40.26 -43.29 -23.60
N ASP A 736 -40.87 -44.11 -22.75
CA ASP A 736 -40.37 -45.42 -22.31
C ASP A 736 -40.17 -46.43 -23.47
N PRO A 737 -41.06 -46.53 -24.48
CA PRO A 737 -40.95 -47.56 -25.52
C PRO A 737 -39.72 -47.46 -26.41
N ASP A 738 -39.25 -46.25 -26.70
CA ASP A 738 -38.23 -45.99 -27.73
C ASP A 738 -37.22 -44.88 -27.36
N GLY A 739 -37.39 -44.24 -26.20
CA GLY A 739 -36.56 -43.12 -25.76
C GLY A 739 -36.76 -41.85 -26.58
N SER A 740 -37.81 -41.74 -27.39
CA SER A 740 -38.15 -40.51 -28.12
C SER A 740 -38.48 -39.37 -27.15
N ILE A 741 -38.17 -38.13 -27.56
CA ILE A 741 -38.40 -36.94 -26.75
C ILE A 741 -39.68 -36.26 -27.23
N SER A 742 -40.52 -35.84 -26.29
CA SER A 742 -41.74 -35.09 -26.58
C SER A 742 -41.97 -34.00 -25.54
N SER A 743 -42.85 -33.04 -25.87
CA SER A 743 -43.16 -31.92 -24.98
C SER A 743 -43.75 -32.38 -23.65
N ALA A 744 -43.25 -31.79 -22.57
CA ALA A 744 -43.79 -31.94 -21.22
C ALA A 744 -44.93 -30.95 -20.90
N GLU A 745 -45.32 -30.08 -21.84
CA GLU A 745 -46.30 -29.01 -21.63
C GLU A 745 -47.60 -29.50 -20.99
N LYS A 746 -48.08 -30.67 -21.45
CA LYS A 746 -49.30 -31.30 -20.93
C LYS A 746 -49.24 -31.62 -19.43
N TYR A 747 -48.05 -31.80 -18.86
CA TYR A 747 -47.83 -32.28 -17.50
C TYR A 747 -47.27 -31.22 -16.56
N ILE A 748 -46.59 -30.20 -17.08
CA ILE A 748 -45.96 -29.13 -16.31
C ILE A 748 -46.67 -27.81 -16.62
N THR A 749 -46.26 -27.11 -17.67
CA THR A 749 -46.79 -25.79 -18.10
C THR A 749 -46.42 -25.50 -19.56
N GLU A 750 -47.03 -24.47 -20.15
CA GLU A 750 -46.63 -23.93 -21.48
C GLU A 750 -45.16 -23.48 -21.55
N SER A 751 -44.49 -23.27 -20.41
CA SER A 751 -43.06 -22.92 -20.36
C SER A 751 -42.12 -24.12 -20.41
N SER A 752 -42.64 -25.35 -20.56
CA SER A 752 -41.84 -26.57 -20.61
C SER A 752 -40.82 -26.54 -21.75
N ASP A 753 -41.27 -26.14 -22.95
CA ASP A 753 -40.47 -26.08 -24.17
C ASP A 753 -39.74 -24.74 -24.35
N LEU A 754 -39.51 -24.01 -23.25
CA LEU A 754 -38.72 -22.79 -23.25
C LEU A 754 -37.35 -23.05 -22.64
N TYR A 755 -36.36 -22.29 -23.09
CA TYR A 755 -35.10 -22.14 -22.37
C TYR A 755 -35.27 -20.96 -21.40
N GLY A 756 -35.28 -21.22 -20.09
CA GLY A 756 -35.55 -20.21 -19.07
C GLY A 756 -35.00 -20.57 -17.70
N PHE A 757 -35.76 -20.27 -16.64
CA PHE A 757 -35.36 -20.38 -15.22
C PHE A 757 -35.07 -21.80 -14.70
N ASP A 758 -35.25 -22.84 -15.51
CA ASP A 758 -34.65 -24.16 -15.25
C ASP A 758 -33.40 -24.36 -16.10
N ALA A 759 -33.56 -24.28 -17.42
CA ALA A 759 -32.56 -24.69 -18.40
C ALA A 759 -31.22 -23.95 -18.32
N PHE A 760 -31.20 -22.70 -17.81
CA PHE A 760 -29.95 -21.93 -17.73
C PHE A 760 -28.90 -22.53 -16.79
N ARG A 761 -29.27 -23.48 -15.93
CA ARG A 761 -28.36 -24.15 -14.99
C ARG A 761 -27.52 -25.24 -15.66
N ILE A 762 -27.95 -25.71 -16.83
CA ILE A 762 -27.29 -26.80 -17.56
C ILE A 762 -25.83 -26.45 -17.87
N PRO A 763 -25.50 -25.29 -18.49
CA PRO A 763 -24.10 -24.95 -18.73
C PRO A 763 -23.27 -24.87 -17.44
N PHE A 764 -23.86 -24.46 -16.32
CA PHE A 764 -23.16 -24.46 -15.03
C PHE A 764 -22.85 -25.88 -14.55
N ARG A 765 -23.83 -26.80 -14.57
CA ARG A 765 -23.61 -28.20 -14.16
C ARG A 765 -22.56 -28.90 -15.03
N ILE A 766 -22.58 -28.62 -16.34
CA ILE A 766 -21.58 -29.13 -17.28
C ILE A 766 -20.21 -28.48 -17.07
N ALA A 767 -20.17 -27.19 -16.76
CA ALA A 767 -18.92 -26.48 -16.45
C ALA A 767 -18.24 -27.01 -15.17
N LEU A 768 -19.00 -27.49 -14.19
CA LEU A 768 -18.41 -28.18 -13.02
C LEU A 768 -17.71 -29.47 -13.39
N ASP A 769 -18.27 -30.28 -14.30
CA ASP A 769 -17.61 -31.49 -14.81
C ASP A 769 -16.31 -31.13 -15.56
N ALA A 770 -16.33 -30.05 -16.36
CA ALA A 770 -15.13 -29.54 -17.03
C ALA A 770 -14.06 -29.06 -16.03
N GLU A 771 -14.45 -28.33 -14.98
CA GLU A 771 -13.55 -27.83 -13.93
C GLU A 771 -12.91 -28.98 -13.15
N TRP A 772 -13.69 -29.98 -12.75
CA TRP A 772 -13.24 -31.05 -11.86
C TRP A 772 -12.48 -32.17 -12.57
N PHE A 773 -12.81 -32.45 -13.83
CA PHE A 773 -12.29 -33.62 -14.56
C PHE A 773 -11.56 -33.28 -15.86
N GLY A 774 -11.33 -31.99 -16.15
CA GLY A 774 -10.31 -31.56 -17.13
C GLY A 774 -10.72 -31.58 -18.60
N GLY A 775 -12.02 -31.65 -18.90
CA GLY A 775 -12.55 -31.39 -20.24
C GLY A 775 -12.58 -32.61 -21.16
N GLY A 776 -13.80 -33.03 -21.49
CA GLY A 776 -14.10 -34.08 -22.45
C GLY A 776 -15.43 -33.77 -23.13
N GLN A 777 -16.44 -34.61 -22.89
CA GLN A 777 -17.82 -34.34 -23.33
C GLN A 777 -18.37 -33.01 -22.80
N ALA A 778 -17.92 -32.58 -21.62
CA ALA A 778 -18.29 -31.31 -21.01
C ALA A 778 -17.97 -30.11 -21.91
N ILE A 779 -16.69 -29.94 -22.28
CA ILE A 779 -16.24 -28.84 -23.15
C ILE A 779 -16.90 -28.95 -24.53
N GLN A 780 -16.98 -30.16 -25.10
CA GLN A 780 -17.64 -30.38 -26.39
C GLN A 780 -19.11 -29.95 -26.37
N TYR A 781 -19.82 -30.14 -25.25
CA TYR A 781 -21.20 -29.67 -25.12
C TYR A 781 -21.25 -28.14 -24.96
N LEU A 782 -20.38 -27.55 -24.14
CA LEU A 782 -20.30 -26.08 -23.97
C LEU A 782 -19.97 -25.37 -25.31
N GLU A 783 -19.08 -25.93 -26.12
CA GLU A 783 -18.74 -25.42 -27.46
C GLU A 783 -19.93 -25.45 -28.44
N LYS A 784 -20.87 -26.40 -28.27
CA LYS A 784 -22.06 -26.46 -29.14
C LYS A 784 -23.08 -25.36 -28.84
N ILE A 785 -23.21 -24.97 -27.57
CA ILE A 785 -24.13 -23.90 -27.14
C ILE A 785 -23.49 -22.51 -27.17
N GLU A 786 -22.16 -22.41 -27.23
CA GLU A 786 -21.42 -21.14 -27.30
C GLU A 786 -21.88 -20.18 -28.41
N PRO A 787 -22.14 -20.63 -29.67
CA PRO A 787 -22.52 -19.72 -30.75
C PRO A 787 -23.75 -18.88 -30.45
N PHE A 788 -24.71 -19.43 -29.69
CA PHE A 788 -25.87 -18.68 -29.19
C PHE A 788 -25.43 -17.54 -28.28
N TYR A 789 -24.64 -17.82 -27.25
CA TYR A 789 -24.24 -16.81 -26.28
C TYR A 789 -23.36 -15.73 -26.91
N ILE A 790 -22.50 -16.10 -27.87
CA ILE A 790 -21.72 -15.12 -28.65
C ILE A 790 -22.65 -14.16 -29.38
N ARG A 791 -23.70 -14.67 -30.05
CA ARG A 791 -24.65 -13.84 -30.80
C ARG A 791 -25.36 -12.86 -29.87
N GLU A 792 -26.00 -13.34 -28.81
CA GLU A 792 -26.75 -12.49 -27.88
C GLU A 792 -25.85 -11.47 -27.16
N TRP A 793 -24.64 -11.89 -26.76
CA TRP A 793 -23.67 -10.99 -26.14
C TRP A 793 -23.27 -9.85 -27.09
N ASN A 794 -23.07 -10.15 -28.37
CA ASN A 794 -22.75 -9.15 -29.40
C ASN A 794 -23.94 -8.24 -29.72
N GLU A 795 -25.18 -8.72 -29.60
CA GLU A 795 -26.40 -7.90 -29.70
C GLU A 795 -26.61 -6.99 -28.47
N GLY A 796 -25.87 -7.26 -27.39
CA GLY A 796 -25.68 -6.35 -26.27
C GLY A 796 -26.44 -6.73 -25.01
N LYS A 797 -27.28 -7.79 -25.04
CA LYS A 797 -28.00 -8.32 -23.88
C LYS A 797 -28.41 -9.78 -24.08
N ILE A 798 -28.50 -10.53 -22.97
CA ILE A 798 -29.05 -11.89 -22.92
C ILE A 798 -30.38 -11.83 -22.17
N TYR A 799 -31.47 -12.18 -22.84
CA TYR A 799 -32.81 -12.19 -22.28
C TYR A 799 -32.99 -13.34 -21.28
N ALA A 800 -33.98 -13.22 -20.37
CA ALA A 800 -34.19 -14.24 -19.35
C ALA A 800 -34.80 -15.55 -19.90
N ILE A 801 -35.61 -15.47 -20.97
CA ILE A 801 -36.37 -16.61 -21.53
C ILE A 801 -36.37 -16.57 -23.07
N TYR A 802 -36.14 -17.73 -23.69
CA TYR A 802 -36.15 -17.97 -25.13
C TYR A 802 -37.02 -19.18 -25.50
N ASN A 803 -37.54 -19.24 -26.73
CA ASN A 803 -37.94 -20.55 -27.31
C ASN A 803 -36.70 -21.32 -27.77
N LEU A 804 -36.92 -22.58 -28.17
CA LEU A 804 -35.86 -23.44 -28.70
C LEU A 804 -35.33 -23.00 -30.07
N ASP A 805 -35.97 -22.04 -30.73
CA ASP A 805 -35.47 -21.40 -31.96
C ASP A 805 -34.48 -20.26 -31.68
N GLY A 806 -34.29 -19.90 -30.40
CA GLY A 806 -33.42 -18.81 -29.98
C GLY A 806 -34.06 -17.43 -30.09
N GLU A 807 -35.38 -17.34 -30.27
CA GLU A 807 -36.13 -16.10 -30.16
C GLU A 807 -36.49 -15.80 -28.70
N ASN A 808 -36.25 -14.58 -28.25
CA ASN A 808 -36.58 -14.16 -26.90
C ASN A 808 -38.11 -14.12 -26.69
N LYS A 809 -38.60 -14.65 -25.56
CA LYS A 809 -40.02 -14.59 -25.17
C LYS A 809 -40.34 -13.49 -24.17
N VAL A 810 -39.30 -12.89 -23.61
CA VAL A 810 -39.39 -11.75 -22.70
C VAL A 810 -38.44 -10.65 -23.14
N ASP A 811 -38.65 -9.43 -22.66
CA ASP A 811 -37.84 -8.26 -23.01
C ASP A 811 -36.82 -7.87 -21.94
N TYR A 812 -36.81 -8.56 -20.79
CA TYR A 812 -35.93 -8.33 -19.64
C TYR A 812 -34.81 -9.36 -19.51
N GLU A 813 -33.80 -9.01 -18.70
CA GLU A 813 -32.61 -9.82 -18.37
C GLU A 813 -32.68 -10.33 -16.92
N SER A 814 -31.97 -11.41 -16.59
CA SER A 814 -31.82 -11.92 -15.21
C SER A 814 -30.36 -12.30 -14.94
N LEU A 815 -29.86 -12.04 -13.72
CA LEU A 815 -28.52 -12.44 -13.30
C LEU A 815 -28.35 -13.97 -13.32
N SER A 816 -29.44 -14.69 -13.04
CA SER A 816 -29.49 -16.15 -13.10
C SER A 816 -29.16 -16.65 -14.51
N THR A 817 -29.84 -16.15 -15.54
CA THR A 817 -29.60 -16.61 -16.93
C THR A 817 -28.18 -16.31 -17.43
N TYR A 818 -27.59 -15.20 -16.99
CA TYR A 818 -26.18 -14.88 -17.28
C TYR A 818 -25.19 -15.89 -16.69
N ALA A 819 -25.59 -16.70 -15.70
CA ALA A 819 -24.72 -17.72 -15.11
C ALA A 819 -24.39 -18.80 -16.15
N GLY A 820 -25.36 -19.14 -17.02
CA GLY A 820 -25.13 -20.05 -18.14
C GLY A 820 -24.10 -19.50 -19.11
N ALA A 821 -24.24 -18.24 -19.51
CA ALA A 821 -23.30 -17.56 -20.42
C ALA A 821 -21.88 -17.50 -19.84
N LEU A 822 -21.75 -17.12 -18.57
CA LEU A 822 -20.45 -17.05 -17.89
C LEU A 822 -19.80 -18.44 -17.79
N SER A 823 -20.59 -19.47 -17.51
CA SER A 823 -20.13 -20.86 -17.42
C SER A 823 -19.61 -21.36 -18.77
N VAL A 824 -20.29 -21.05 -19.88
CA VAL A 824 -19.83 -21.38 -21.23
C VAL A 824 -18.53 -20.65 -21.54
N PHE A 825 -18.53 -19.31 -21.43
CA PHE A 825 -17.37 -18.52 -21.83
C PHE A 825 -16.14 -18.80 -21.00
N LYS A 826 -16.27 -19.18 -19.72
CA LYS A 826 -15.12 -19.56 -18.89
C LYS A 826 -14.25 -20.62 -19.56
N PHE A 827 -14.86 -21.58 -20.26
CA PHE A 827 -14.15 -22.70 -20.91
C PHE A 827 -13.93 -22.54 -22.41
N THR A 828 -14.65 -21.62 -23.05
CA THR A 828 -14.65 -21.45 -24.53
C THR A 828 -14.03 -20.13 -24.99
N ASP A 829 -14.25 -19.03 -24.26
CA ASP A 829 -13.72 -17.70 -24.55
C ASP A 829 -13.44 -16.89 -23.26
N SER A 830 -12.21 -17.01 -22.75
CA SER A 830 -11.80 -16.35 -21.50
C SER A 830 -11.94 -14.83 -21.54
N LYS A 831 -11.86 -14.21 -22.72
CA LYS A 831 -12.00 -12.75 -22.87
C LYS A 831 -13.46 -12.35 -22.66
N LYS A 832 -14.40 -13.03 -23.31
CA LYS A 832 -15.83 -12.78 -23.10
C LYS A 832 -16.27 -13.13 -21.68
N ALA A 833 -15.72 -14.19 -21.08
CA ALA A 833 -15.98 -14.51 -19.68
C ALA A 833 -15.65 -13.33 -18.76
N SER A 834 -14.49 -12.71 -18.97
CA SER A 834 -14.08 -11.51 -18.23
C SER A 834 -15.01 -10.33 -18.49
N GLU A 835 -15.44 -10.12 -19.73
CA GLU A 835 -16.37 -9.04 -20.07
C GLU A 835 -17.74 -9.23 -19.38
N VAL A 836 -18.30 -10.43 -19.41
CA VAL A 836 -19.56 -10.79 -18.74
C VAL A 836 -19.41 -10.60 -17.23
N TYR A 837 -18.36 -11.14 -16.61
CA TYR A 837 -18.12 -11.01 -15.18
C TYR A 837 -18.05 -9.54 -14.74
N ASN A 838 -17.25 -8.73 -15.44
CA ASN A 838 -17.08 -7.33 -15.11
C ASN A 838 -18.36 -6.51 -15.32
N ARG A 839 -19.06 -6.70 -16.46
CA ARG A 839 -20.22 -5.88 -16.84
C ARG A 839 -21.50 -6.30 -16.11
N ILE A 840 -21.70 -7.58 -15.84
CA ILE A 840 -22.95 -8.09 -15.29
C ILE A 840 -22.86 -8.29 -13.78
N TYR A 841 -21.83 -9.00 -13.31
CA TYR A 841 -21.73 -9.36 -11.89
C TYR A 841 -21.09 -8.25 -11.08
N LEU A 842 -19.89 -7.80 -11.43
CA LEU A 842 -19.19 -6.78 -10.64
C LEU A 842 -19.91 -5.43 -10.63
N GLN A 843 -20.52 -4.99 -11.73
CA GLN A 843 -21.26 -3.72 -11.76
C GLN A 843 -22.55 -3.76 -10.92
N LYS A 844 -23.22 -4.91 -10.86
CA LYS A 844 -24.47 -5.05 -10.10
C LYS A 844 -24.25 -5.38 -8.62
N LEU A 845 -23.02 -5.73 -8.24
CA LEU A 845 -22.64 -6.01 -6.86
C LEU A 845 -22.62 -4.74 -6.00
N LYS A 846 -23.48 -4.70 -4.98
CA LYS A 846 -23.43 -3.76 -3.86
C LYS A 846 -22.50 -4.33 -2.81
N TYR A 847 -21.21 -4.13 -3.02
CA TYR A 847 -20.16 -4.81 -2.26
C TYR A 847 -20.26 -4.59 -0.74
N ASP A 848 -20.42 -3.34 -0.30
CA ASP A 848 -20.50 -2.99 1.13
C ASP A 848 -21.73 -3.58 1.84
N GLU A 849 -22.73 -3.99 1.05
CA GLU A 849 -23.97 -4.60 1.56
C GLU A 849 -24.04 -6.11 1.29
N GLY A 850 -23.17 -6.65 0.43
CA GLY A 850 -23.05 -8.07 0.11
C GLY A 850 -24.14 -8.64 -0.80
N TYR A 851 -24.71 -7.90 -1.74
CA TYR A 851 -25.73 -8.45 -2.65
C TYR A 851 -25.62 -7.93 -4.08
N TRP A 852 -26.18 -8.65 -5.05
CA TRP A 852 -26.25 -8.21 -6.46
C TRP A 852 -27.63 -7.69 -6.83
N GLY A 853 -27.74 -6.57 -7.53
CA GLY A 853 -29.04 -6.13 -8.08
C GLY A 853 -30.11 -5.93 -7.01
N ASP A 854 -31.22 -6.68 -7.09
CA ASP A 854 -32.27 -6.68 -6.06
C ASP A 854 -31.93 -7.66 -4.93
N LYS A 855 -31.73 -7.11 -3.72
CA LYS A 855 -31.39 -7.85 -2.51
C LYS A 855 -32.43 -8.90 -2.09
N ASN A 856 -33.68 -8.77 -2.53
CA ASN A 856 -34.76 -9.69 -2.18
C ASN A 856 -34.93 -10.83 -3.18
N ASN A 857 -34.38 -10.70 -4.39
CA ASN A 857 -34.48 -11.72 -5.43
C ASN A 857 -33.58 -12.92 -5.07
N TYR A 858 -34.17 -13.91 -4.41
CA TYR A 858 -33.51 -15.09 -3.89
C TYR A 858 -32.72 -15.84 -4.97
N TYR A 859 -33.31 -15.98 -6.15
CA TYR A 859 -32.76 -16.80 -7.21
C TYR A 859 -31.54 -16.14 -7.87
N ASP A 860 -31.64 -14.85 -8.19
CA ASP A 860 -30.52 -14.06 -8.70
C ASP A 860 -29.36 -13.99 -7.69
N GLN A 861 -29.63 -13.91 -6.38
CA GLN A 861 -28.56 -13.95 -5.38
C GLN A 861 -27.79 -15.28 -5.36
N ASN A 862 -28.49 -16.42 -5.52
CA ASN A 862 -27.82 -17.72 -5.54
C ASN A 862 -26.98 -17.91 -6.79
N TRP A 863 -27.58 -17.65 -7.95
CA TRP A 863 -26.90 -17.90 -9.22
C TRP A 863 -25.82 -16.88 -9.53
N ALA A 864 -25.92 -15.65 -9.03
CA ALA A 864 -24.80 -14.72 -9.04
C ALA A 864 -23.63 -15.19 -8.17
N TRP A 865 -23.92 -15.78 -7.01
CA TRP A 865 -22.88 -16.35 -6.16
C TRP A 865 -22.21 -17.56 -6.84
N PHE A 866 -22.97 -18.51 -7.37
CA PHE A 866 -22.42 -19.69 -8.05
C PHE A 866 -21.63 -19.34 -9.30
N ALA A 867 -22.14 -18.43 -10.14
CA ALA A 867 -21.44 -17.96 -11.33
C ALA A 867 -20.12 -17.26 -10.97
N THR A 868 -20.13 -16.42 -9.93
CA THR A 868 -18.92 -15.76 -9.41
C THR A 868 -17.93 -16.79 -8.88
N ALA A 869 -18.38 -17.75 -8.06
CA ALA A 869 -17.51 -18.78 -7.49
C ALA A 869 -16.90 -19.68 -8.58
N LEU A 870 -17.67 -20.05 -9.62
CA LEU A 870 -17.17 -20.82 -10.75
C LEU A 870 -16.11 -20.03 -11.53
N TYR A 871 -16.43 -18.79 -11.96
CA TYR A 871 -15.51 -17.95 -12.74
C TYR A 871 -14.18 -17.72 -12.02
N THR A 872 -14.22 -17.59 -10.70
CA THR A 872 -13.07 -17.24 -9.84
C THR A 872 -12.34 -18.47 -9.28
N ASN A 873 -12.68 -19.67 -9.75
CA ASN A 873 -12.09 -20.96 -9.36
C ASN A 873 -12.26 -21.29 -7.86
N ASN A 874 -13.37 -20.88 -7.26
CA ASN A 874 -13.72 -21.09 -5.85
C ASN A 874 -14.73 -22.23 -5.63
N LEU A 875 -14.90 -23.12 -6.62
CA LEU A 875 -15.74 -24.33 -6.52
C LEU A 875 -14.90 -25.61 -6.73
N PRO A 876 -13.90 -25.88 -5.88
CA PRO A 876 -13.07 -27.07 -6.03
C PRO A 876 -13.87 -28.37 -5.80
N ASN A 877 -13.40 -29.46 -6.40
CA ASN A 877 -13.80 -30.82 -6.01
C ASN A 877 -13.21 -31.11 -4.61
N LEU A 878 -14.02 -30.94 -3.57
CA LEU A 878 -13.60 -31.16 -2.18
C LEU A 878 -13.45 -32.64 -1.82
N PHE A 879 -13.82 -33.58 -2.71
CA PHE A 879 -13.61 -35.00 -2.45
C PHE A 879 -12.15 -35.44 -2.65
N GLN A 880 -11.44 -34.76 -3.56
CA GLN A 880 -10.04 -35.04 -3.92
C GLN A 880 -9.00 -34.24 -3.11
N GLN A 881 -9.44 -33.27 -2.31
CA GLN A 881 -8.60 -32.54 -1.35
C GLN A 881 -8.49 -33.34 -0.04
#